data_AF-A0A1M4UFY9-F1
#
_entry.id   AF-A0A1M4UFY9-F1
#
_cell.length_a   1.000
_cell.length_b   1.000
_cell.length_c   1.000
_cell.angle_alpha   90.00
_cell.angle_beta   90.00
_cell.angle_gamma   90.00
#
_symmetry.space_group_name_H-M   'P 1'
#
loop_
_entity.id
_entity.type
_entity.pdbx_description
1 polymer ?
#
loop_
_entity_poly.entity_id
_entity_poly.type
_entity_poly.pdbx_seq_one_letter_code
_entity_poly.pdbx_strand_id
1 'polypeptide(L)'
;MAGGEGTRLRPLTSTQPKPMLPMANVPMMEHIVRLLVGHGFEEVVVTVAYLSNSIRTYFGDGSEFGVKISYVSEDSPLGTAGSVGNARDLLSDRFLVISGDVLTDIDLGAALQYHDEKNATVTVVLQRVENPLEFGIVTTDNEGAVTRFLEKPSWGEVFSDTVNTGIYILEPEIFDYIPIKTVSDFSSDVFPRLLSAQRPIYGWISDGYWEDVGTLAGYLKAHRDILEGRVKVTVDGFQVRPSVYFGQGCQVHPDARVEDCVIIGPNVRVSAGAHIRRYSVLGASTRVGDDAVVENSVIADHCYLGPQSHVTGAVVGSNCDLRRGVTLEDGVVVGDDCYIGEEAIVQPFVKIYPSKNVQSRSIVNTSIVWESRAVRTLFSGSGLSGLANVDVTPEIAVRLGMALGSTLPPRSIIVASRDTSKAARMLKRAVMVGSNAVGVSVSDLEVGPTPLTRYHVRYSLATAGFRVFLGEDPDTVEIRLFDSNGAELSESEVRKIERAMAREDFRKMPSSEIGDISFPGRVVEHYSESLLDVIDVKSIRERNFRIVMDYSFGTVGLLLHSVLGKLNAEVLSFNPYAATGRAISLVREEQRNKVSRVVVESGSDLGVIFNPAGESFELIDNKGRVLIGQDFVYAMVELFALEHVPGSQFYLSVESSNKAIARARDRGIDTYFTKSSSQAMCHDVLEASGKSRSQPLHNEGRDPTSISLGLSPSGSMVLSGVVAGPDGVFNLAKVLEVLARHGRSLDEITRDVPPIFVKSAKTHTPFELKGSLMRYLLESEASEGVLLIDGIRTSDSDGGFTLIAPDPEDALTKVTVESRDERETVDKLSRAIEWVSSMLREI
;
A
#
# COMPACT_ATOMS: atom_id res chain seq x y z
N MET A 1 22.63 15.66 -7.28
CA MET A 1 21.23 15.29 -6.96
C MET A 1 21.15 14.79 -5.52
N ALA A 2 20.25 15.31 -4.68
CA ALA A 2 20.21 14.99 -3.24
C ALA A 2 18.79 14.70 -2.69
N GLY A 3 17.83 14.32 -3.56
CA GLY A 3 16.41 14.21 -3.22
C GLY A 3 15.89 12.84 -2.74
N GLY A 4 16.71 11.79 -2.70
CA GLY A 4 16.27 10.43 -2.38
C GLY A 4 15.89 10.20 -0.90
N GLU A 5 14.80 9.45 -0.64
CA GLU A 5 14.32 9.14 0.73
C GLU A 5 15.20 8.14 1.52
N GLY A 6 16.16 7.45 0.88
CA GLY A 6 17.13 6.59 1.56
C GLY A 6 16.56 5.40 2.34
N THR A 7 15.40 4.86 1.94
CA THR A 7 14.60 3.90 2.73
C THR A 7 15.32 2.61 3.13
N ARG A 8 16.23 2.11 2.28
CA ARG A 8 17.01 0.87 2.51
C ARG A 8 18.02 1.00 3.67
N LEU A 9 18.43 2.23 4.00
CA LEU A 9 19.35 2.54 5.09
C LEU A 9 18.65 2.89 6.41
N ARG A 10 17.31 2.79 6.46
CA ARG A 10 16.59 2.95 7.73
C ARG A 10 17.06 1.89 8.73
N PRO A 11 17.27 2.26 10.01
CA PRO A 11 16.80 3.50 10.66
C PRO A 11 17.65 4.77 10.50
N LEU A 12 18.85 4.71 9.93
CA LEU A 12 19.81 5.84 9.91
C LEU A 12 19.31 7.06 9.12
N THR A 13 18.49 6.83 8.09
CA THR A 13 17.89 7.89 7.24
C THR A 13 16.53 8.36 7.71
N SER A 14 16.12 8.00 8.94
CA SER A 14 14.81 8.40 9.48
C SER A 14 14.79 9.87 9.92
N THR A 15 15.92 10.37 10.41
CA THR A 15 16.11 11.70 11.03
C THR A 15 16.98 12.63 10.18
N GLN A 16 17.67 12.11 9.17
CA GLN A 16 18.54 12.87 8.27
C GLN A 16 18.51 12.33 6.84
N PRO A 17 18.73 13.19 5.83
CA PRO A 17 18.74 12.75 4.44
C PRO A 17 19.99 11.91 4.14
N LYS A 18 19.87 10.93 3.23
CA LYS A 18 20.97 10.00 2.88
C LYS A 18 22.30 10.70 2.56
N PRO A 19 22.35 11.79 1.75
CA PRO A 19 23.59 12.52 1.47
C PRO A 19 24.32 13.06 2.71
N MET A 20 23.62 13.22 3.83
CA MET A 20 24.18 13.70 5.09
C MET A 20 24.65 12.59 6.03
N LEU A 21 24.44 11.31 5.69
CA LEU A 21 25.01 10.22 6.49
C LEU A 21 26.54 10.33 6.49
N PRO A 22 27.19 10.19 7.65
CA PRO A 22 28.63 10.32 7.76
C PRO A 22 29.34 9.12 7.13
N MET A 23 30.38 9.39 6.35
CA MET A 23 31.29 8.41 5.78
C MET A 23 32.69 8.78 6.26
N ALA A 24 33.28 7.95 7.12
CA ALA A 24 34.52 8.29 7.84
C ALA A 24 34.42 9.63 8.60
N ASN A 25 33.31 9.83 9.32
CA ASN A 25 32.95 11.05 10.08
C ASN A 25 32.71 12.33 9.25
N VAL A 26 32.62 12.23 7.92
CA VAL A 26 32.34 13.36 7.02
C VAL A 26 31.12 13.03 6.16
N PRO A 27 30.12 13.92 6.00
CA PRO A 27 28.94 13.64 5.17
C PRO A 27 29.29 13.11 3.76
N MET A 28 28.56 12.11 3.25
CA MET A 28 28.79 11.58 1.89
C MET A 28 28.78 12.68 0.82
N MET A 29 27.85 13.62 0.93
CA MET A 29 27.77 14.75 0.00
C MET A 29 29.00 15.66 0.06
N GLU A 30 29.65 15.78 1.21
CA GLU A 30 30.86 16.60 1.33
C GLU A 30 32.04 15.96 0.59
N HIS A 31 32.18 14.63 0.63
CA HIS A 31 33.17 13.94 -0.19
C HIS A 31 32.98 14.25 -1.69
N ILE A 32 31.73 14.33 -2.15
CA ILE A 32 31.41 14.73 -3.53
C ILE A 32 31.77 16.19 -3.78
N VAL A 33 31.44 17.12 -2.87
CA VAL A 33 31.83 18.53 -3.03
C VAL A 33 33.35 18.69 -3.07
N ARG A 34 34.09 18.01 -2.18
CA ARG A 34 35.57 18.00 -2.18
C ARG A 34 36.12 17.42 -3.49
N LEU A 35 35.52 16.37 -4.04
CA LEU A 35 35.88 15.80 -5.34
C LEU A 35 35.68 16.80 -6.48
N LEU A 36 34.52 17.46 -6.52
CA LEU A 36 34.20 18.47 -7.53
C LEU A 36 35.19 19.64 -7.49
N VAL A 37 35.47 20.18 -6.30
CA VAL A 37 36.46 21.25 -6.12
C VAL A 37 37.86 20.79 -6.53
N GLY A 38 38.25 19.56 -6.18
CA GLY A 38 39.53 18.96 -6.57
C GLY A 38 39.74 18.85 -8.08
N HIS A 39 38.65 18.75 -8.86
CA HIS A 39 38.66 18.74 -10.32
C HIS A 39 38.35 20.11 -10.96
N GLY A 40 38.27 21.18 -10.17
CA GLY A 40 38.14 22.55 -10.68
C GLY A 40 36.71 23.03 -10.95
N PHE A 41 35.69 22.36 -10.41
CA PHE A 41 34.32 22.86 -10.48
C PHE A 41 34.07 23.98 -9.45
N GLU A 42 33.62 25.15 -9.93
CA GLU A 42 33.44 26.36 -9.09
C GLU A 42 31.97 26.63 -8.70
N GLU A 43 31.01 26.07 -9.44
CA GLU A 43 29.58 26.23 -9.17
C GLU A 43 28.88 24.87 -9.04
N VAL A 44 28.04 24.72 -8.02
CA VAL A 44 27.30 23.49 -7.73
C VAL A 44 25.83 23.82 -7.49
N VAL A 45 24.95 23.15 -8.23
CA VAL A 45 23.50 23.23 -8.02
C VAL A 45 23.01 21.95 -7.36
N VAL A 46 22.39 22.10 -6.19
CA VAL A 46 21.88 20.97 -5.40
C VAL A 46 20.37 20.93 -5.51
N THR A 47 19.87 19.86 -6.12
CA THR A 47 18.44 19.55 -6.11
C THR A 47 18.09 18.88 -4.78
N VAL A 48 17.25 19.55 -3.99
CA VAL A 48 16.87 19.14 -2.63
C VAL A 48 15.37 18.88 -2.54
N ALA A 49 14.99 17.87 -1.77
CA ALA A 49 13.59 17.54 -1.50
C ALA A 49 13.39 17.31 0.02
N TYR A 50 13.22 16.04 0.42
CA TYR A 50 13.03 15.60 1.81
C TYR A 50 14.14 16.10 2.75
N LEU A 51 13.76 16.62 3.93
CA LEU A 51 14.68 17.16 4.97
C LEU A 51 15.76 18.14 4.44
N SER A 52 15.44 18.94 3.41
CA SER A 52 16.37 19.87 2.74
C SER A 52 17.07 20.88 3.66
N ASN A 53 16.48 21.20 4.82
CA ASN A 53 17.06 22.12 5.79
C ASN A 53 18.42 21.64 6.32
N SER A 54 18.63 20.34 6.53
CA SER A 54 19.91 19.84 7.05
C SER A 54 21.05 20.09 6.07
N ILE A 55 20.81 19.86 4.77
CA ILE A 55 21.79 20.10 3.70
C ILE A 55 22.08 21.61 3.58
N ARG A 56 21.03 22.45 3.55
CA ARG A 56 21.18 23.91 3.47
C ARG A 56 21.93 24.50 4.66
N THR A 57 21.67 23.98 5.86
CA THR A 57 22.32 24.44 7.09
C THR A 57 23.80 24.07 7.11
N TYR A 58 24.15 22.87 6.63
CA TYR A 58 25.53 22.39 6.62
C TYR A 58 26.39 23.06 5.54
N PHE A 59 25.89 23.13 4.31
CA PHE A 59 26.69 23.60 3.17
C PHE A 59 26.61 25.11 2.92
N GLY A 60 25.58 25.80 3.46
CA GLY A 60 25.43 27.24 3.31
C GLY A 60 25.45 27.69 1.83
N ASP A 61 26.21 28.72 1.51
CA ASP A 61 26.44 29.14 0.11
C ASP A 61 27.66 28.46 -0.55
N GLY A 62 28.27 27.48 0.14
CA GLY A 62 29.45 26.75 -0.30
C GLY A 62 30.80 27.45 -0.07
N SER A 63 30.81 28.69 0.41
CA SER A 63 32.04 29.48 0.55
C SER A 63 33.10 28.83 1.47
N GLU A 64 32.67 28.11 2.51
CA GLU A 64 33.56 27.33 3.40
C GLU A 64 34.26 26.16 2.69
N PHE A 65 33.68 25.68 1.58
CA PHE A 65 34.19 24.58 0.76
C PHE A 65 34.92 25.07 -0.50
N GLY A 66 35.02 26.39 -0.72
CA GLY A 66 35.67 26.96 -1.90
C GLY A 66 34.86 26.87 -3.19
N VAL A 67 33.53 26.74 -3.10
CA VAL A 67 32.61 26.57 -4.24
C VAL A 67 31.36 27.43 -4.02
N LYS A 68 30.63 27.78 -5.08
CA LYS A 68 29.34 28.46 -4.98
C LYS A 68 28.20 27.45 -5.07
N ILE A 69 27.42 27.31 -4.00
CA ILE A 69 26.29 26.37 -3.94
C ILE A 69 24.96 27.11 -4.10
N SER A 70 24.14 26.65 -5.05
CA SER A 70 22.75 27.06 -5.23
C SER A 70 21.82 25.88 -4.98
N TYR A 71 20.61 26.14 -4.49
CA TYR A 71 19.64 25.09 -4.16
C TYR A 71 18.35 25.24 -4.91
N VAL A 72 17.89 24.13 -5.49
CA VAL A 72 16.61 24.03 -6.17
C VAL A 72 15.74 23.06 -5.38
N SER A 73 14.61 23.55 -4.86
CA SER A 73 13.67 22.72 -4.11
C SER A 73 12.70 22.01 -5.06
N GLU A 74 12.43 20.74 -4.78
CA GLU A 74 11.38 19.96 -5.45
C GLU A 74 10.17 19.80 -4.54
N ASP A 75 9.00 20.26 -4.99
CA ASP A 75 7.72 20.10 -4.27
C ASP A 75 7.19 18.66 -4.35
N SER A 76 7.62 17.91 -5.37
CA SER A 76 7.25 16.51 -5.62
C SER A 76 8.40 15.80 -6.34
N PRO A 77 8.63 14.49 -6.14
CA PRO A 77 9.70 13.77 -6.82
C PRO A 77 9.47 13.75 -8.34
N LEU A 78 10.33 14.42 -9.10
CA LEU A 78 10.22 14.57 -10.57
C LEU A 78 11.04 13.52 -11.36
N GLY A 79 11.57 12.49 -10.70
CA GLY A 79 12.52 11.56 -11.32
C GLY A 79 13.91 12.17 -11.50
N THR A 80 14.87 11.37 -11.96
CA THR A 80 16.29 11.77 -12.08
C THR A 80 16.51 12.89 -13.10
N ALA A 81 15.87 12.82 -14.27
CA ALA A 81 15.97 13.85 -15.29
C ALA A 81 15.09 15.06 -14.98
N GLY A 82 13.88 14.84 -14.44
CA GLY A 82 13.00 15.95 -14.04
C GLY A 82 13.57 16.79 -12.89
N SER A 83 14.32 16.17 -11.97
CA SER A 83 15.09 16.85 -10.91
C SER A 83 16.08 17.86 -11.50
N VAL A 84 16.91 17.41 -12.45
CA VAL A 84 17.86 18.27 -13.18
C VAL A 84 17.14 19.30 -14.04
N GLY A 85 16.03 18.92 -14.69
CA GLY A 85 15.18 19.82 -15.46
C GLY A 85 14.60 20.99 -14.65
N ASN A 86 14.38 20.80 -13.35
CA ASN A 86 13.93 21.87 -12.45
C ASN A 86 15.03 22.91 -12.17
N ALA A 87 16.30 22.55 -12.37
CA ALA A 87 17.45 23.42 -12.25
C ALA A 87 17.88 24.10 -13.57
N ARG A 88 17.11 23.93 -14.65
CA ARG A 88 17.41 24.44 -16.01
C ARG A 88 17.85 25.91 -16.06
N ASP A 89 17.23 26.77 -15.25
CA ASP A 89 17.48 28.22 -15.29
C ASP A 89 18.84 28.60 -14.68
N LEU A 90 19.50 27.65 -14.01
CA LEU A 90 20.84 27.79 -13.41
C LEU A 90 21.92 27.02 -14.18
N LEU A 91 21.56 26.29 -15.24
CA LEU A 91 22.44 25.39 -15.98
C LEU A 91 22.49 25.80 -17.47
N SER A 92 23.15 26.93 -17.76
CA SER A 92 23.25 27.49 -19.12
C SER A 92 24.43 26.96 -19.94
N ASP A 93 25.47 26.49 -19.27
CA ASP A 93 26.68 25.94 -19.87
C ASP A 93 26.74 24.42 -19.68
N ARG A 94 27.70 23.74 -20.30
CA ARG A 94 27.97 22.31 -20.06
C ARG A 94 28.07 22.03 -18.56
N PHE A 95 27.43 20.96 -18.11
CA PHE A 95 27.37 20.64 -16.69
C PHE A 95 27.54 19.15 -16.41
N LEU A 96 27.98 18.84 -15.19
CA LEU A 96 28.09 17.49 -14.65
C LEU A 96 26.90 17.20 -13.73
N VAL A 97 26.26 16.06 -13.91
CA VAL A 97 25.29 15.50 -12.97
C VAL A 97 25.97 14.39 -12.19
N ILE A 98 25.90 14.47 -10.86
CA ILE A 98 26.39 13.44 -9.94
C ILE A 98 25.40 13.27 -8.77
N SER A 99 25.26 12.05 -8.27
CA SER A 99 24.45 11.78 -7.08
C SER A 99 25.19 12.20 -5.80
N GLY A 100 24.48 12.76 -4.82
CA GLY A 100 25.06 13.23 -3.57
C GLY A 100 25.27 12.14 -2.51
N ASP A 101 25.01 10.89 -2.85
CA ASP A 101 24.93 9.74 -1.94
C ASP A 101 25.75 8.52 -2.40
N VAL A 102 26.73 8.76 -3.27
CA VAL A 102 27.73 7.79 -3.73
C VAL A 102 29.09 8.09 -3.11
N LEU A 103 29.92 7.07 -2.95
CA LEU A 103 31.33 7.24 -2.59
C LEU A 103 32.20 6.95 -3.80
N THR A 104 32.99 7.92 -4.24
CA THR A 104 33.78 7.79 -5.46
C THR A 104 35.03 8.67 -5.46
N ASP A 105 36.07 8.21 -6.14
CA ASP A 105 37.30 8.96 -6.45
C ASP A 105 37.59 8.97 -7.97
N ILE A 106 36.53 8.80 -8.78
CA ILE A 106 36.61 8.84 -10.25
C ILE A 106 37.23 10.16 -10.71
N ASP A 107 38.17 10.06 -11.66
CA ASP A 107 38.78 11.22 -12.31
C ASP A 107 37.78 11.93 -13.24
N LEU A 108 37.10 12.94 -12.70
CA LEU A 108 36.12 13.73 -13.43
C LEU A 108 36.75 14.56 -14.56
N GLY A 109 38.03 14.90 -14.44
CA GLY A 109 38.79 15.63 -15.47
C GLY A 109 39.03 14.76 -16.70
N ALA A 110 39.40 13.49 -16.49
CA ALA A 110 39.54 12.52 -17.58
C ALA A 110 38.21 12.25 -18.29
N ALA A 111 37.11 12.15 -17.54
CA ALA A 111 35.77 12.01 -18.13
C ALA A 111 35.38 13.22 -18.99
N LEU A 112 35.71 14.44 -18.54
CA LEU A 112 35.49 15.68 -19.28
C LEU A 112 36.32 15.76 -20.56
N GLN A 113 37.61 15.41 -20.48
CA GLN A 113 38.47 15.33 -21.66
C GLN A 113 37.91 14.35 -22.70
N TYR A 114 37.45 13.17 -22.26
CA TYR A 114 36.83 12.19 -23.15
C TYR A 114 35.55 12.73 -23.80
N HIS A 115 34.72 13.46 -23.06
CA HIS A 115 33.53 14.12 -23.59
C HIS A 115 33.87 15.11 -24.71
N ASP A 116 34.92 15.92 -24.52
CA ASP A 116 35.43 16.85 -25.53
C ASP A 116 35.99 16.14 -26.77
N GLU A 117 36.79 15.10 -26.58
CA GLU A 117 37.37 14.32 -27.68
C GLU A 117 36.31 13.67 -28.59
N LYS A 118 35.16 13.30 -28.01
CA LYS A 118 34.04 12.68 -28.73
C LYS A 118 33.03 13.67 -29.26
N ASN A 119 33.11 14.94 -28.87
CA ASN A 119 32.11 15.97 -29.17
C ASN A 119 30.67 15.46 -28.87
N ALA A 120 30.52 14.85 -27.69
CA ALA A 120 29.31 14.14 -27.29
C ALA A 120 28.22 15.10 -26.79
N THR A 121 26.95 14.79 -27.02
CA THR A 121 25.83 15.49 -26.36
C THR A 121 25.68 15.00 -24.92
N VAL A 122 25.95 13.71 -24.69
CA VAL A 122 25.93 13.07 -23.38
C VAL A 122 27.12 12.13 -23.27
N THR A 123 27.91 12.27 -22.21
CA THR A 123 28.85 11.21 -21.79
C THR A 123 28.33 10.56 -20.51
N VAL A 124 28.10 9.25 -20.57
CA VAL A 124 27.73 8.43 -19.42
C VAL A 124 28.99 7.81 -18.83
N VAL A 125 29.28 8.07 -17.56
CA VAL A 125 30.38 7.40 -16.85
C VAL A 125 29.92 6.01 -16.43
N LEU A 126 30.71 5.00 -16.79
CA LEU A 126 30.42 3.58 -16.58
C LEU A 126 31.44 2.95 -15.63
N GLN A 127 31.02 1.93 -14.89
CA GLN A 127 31.90 1.11 -14.05
C GLN A 127 31.73 -0.37 -14.40
N ARG A 128 32.79 -1.16 -14.34
CA ARG A 128 32.66 -2.63 -14.40
C ARG A 128 32.36 -3.20 -13.01
N VAL A 129 31.33 -4.03 -12.91
CA VAL A 129 30.94 -4.68 -11.64
C VAL A 129 30.69 -6.17 -11.86
N GLU A 130 30.95 -6.98 -10.83
CA GLU A 130 30.73 -8.43 -10.89
C GLU A 130 29.24 -8.80 -10.95
N ASN A 131 28.37 -8.00 -10.32
CA ASN A 131 26.92 -8.22 -10.30
C ASN A 131 26.17 -6.96 -10.78
N PRO A 132 25.68 -6.94 -12.03
CA PRO A 132 25.04 -5.75 -12.61
C PRO A 132 23.52 -5.65 -12.36
N LEU A 133 22.88 -6.62 -11.70
CA LEU A 133 21.40 -6.72 -11.61
C LEU A 133 20.75 -5.54 -10.88
N GLU A 134 21.46 -4.91 -9.95
CA GLU A 134 20.94 -3.78 -9.18
C GLU A 134 21.01 -2.44 -9.93
N PHE A 135 21.63 -2.42 -11.12
CA PHE A 135 21.98 -1.21 -11.86
C PHE A 135 21.49 -1.24 -13.32
N GLY A 136 21.57 -0.10 -14.00
CA GLY A 136 21.38 -0.06 -15.46
C GLY A 136 22.63 -0.52 -16.19
N ILE A 137 22.49 -1.45 -17.13
CA ILE A 137 23.59 -1.95 -17.97
C ILE A 137 23.63 -1.22 -19.31
N VAL A 138 24.86 -0.95 -19.76
CA VAL A 138 25.12 -0.20 -20.99
C VAL A 138 25.99 -1.04 -21.90
N THR A 139 25.73 -1.00 -23.21
CA THR A 139 26.65 -1.52 -24.22
C THR A 139 27.12 -0.38 -25.09
N THR A 140 28.43 -0.30 -25.27
CA THR A 140 29.08 0.60 -26.22
C THR A 140 29.62 -0.18 -27.41
N ASP A 141 29.73 0.47 -28.56
CA ASP A 141 30.51 -0.06 -29.68
C ASP A 141 32.02 0.17 -29.49
N ASN A 142 32.82 -0.21 -30.49
CA ASN A 142 34.28 -0.07 -30.46
C ASN A 142 34.75 1.40 -30.40
N GLU A 143 33.89 2.34 -30.75
CA GLU A 143 34.18 3.78 -30.76
C GLU A 143 33.69 4.45 -29.46
N GLY A 144 33.00 3.70 -28.60
CA GLY A 144 32.46 4.14 -27.31
C GLY A 144 31.03 4.66 -27.39
N ALA A 145 30.37 4.63 -28.55
CA ALA A 145 29.00 5.12 -28.68
C ALA A 145 28.03 4.13 -28.01
N VAL A 146 27.09 4.65 -27.23
CA VAL A 146 26.08 3.83 -26.54
C VAL A 146 25.11 3.27 -27.57
N THR A 147 25.07 1.95 -27.70
CA THR A 147 24.20 1.24 -28.65
C THR A 147 22.96 0.68 -27.98
N ARG A 148 23.06 0.32 -26.70
CA ARG A 148 21.97 -0.25 -25.92
C ARG A 148 22.07 0.19 -24.46
N PHE A 149 20.92 0.48 -23.88
CA PHE A 149 20.76 0.80 -22.48
C PHE A 149 19.60 -0.05 -21.93
N LEU A 150 19.79 -0.70 -20.78
CA LEU A 150 18.73 -1.44 -20.08
C LEU A 150 18.82 -1.20 -18.57
N GLU A 151 17.77 -0.66 -17.98
CA GLU A 151 17.70 -0.41 -16.54
C GLU A 151 17.29 -1.70 -15.78
N LYS A 152 18.10 -2.14 -14.80
CA LYS A 152 17.82 -3.27 -13.89
C LYS A 152 17.44 -4.58 -14.59
N PRO A 153 18.42 -5.23 -15.25
CA PRO A 153 18.16 -6.46 -15.98
C PRO A 153 17.86 -7.64 -15.03
N SER A 154 17.04 -8.59 -15.48
CA SER A 154 17.07 -9.95 -14.92
C SER A 154 18.28 -10.72 -15.44
N TRP A 155 18.69 -11.82 -14.79
CA TRP A 155 19.84 -12.64 -15.24
C TRP A 155 19.74 -13.08 -16.71
N GLY A 156 18.54 -13.31 -17.24
CA GLY A 156 18.33 -13.66 -18.65
C GLY A 156 18.49 -12.50 -19.63
N GLU A 157 18.54 -11.27 -19.13
CA GLU A 157 18.66 -10.02 -19.89
C GLU A 157 20.03 -9.36 -19.74
N VAL A 158 20.92 -9.89 -18.88
CA VAL A 158 22.28 -9.37 -18.69
C VAL A 158 23.10 -9.59 -19.96
N PHE A 159 23.49 -8.49 -20.61
CA PHE A 159 24.31 -8.50 -21.82
C PHE A 159 25.65 -7.74 -21.67
N SER A 160 25.91 -7.12 -20.51
CA SER A 160 27.13 -6.36 -20.23
C SER A 160 27.42 -6.35 -18.72
N ASP A 161 28.70 -6.25 -18.35
CA ASP A 161 29.20 -6.03 -16.97
C ASP A 161 29.44 -4.54 -16.66
N THR A 162 29.26 -3.65 -17.65
CA THR A 162 29.39 -2.21 -17.46
C THR A 162 28.05 -1.59 -17.05
N VAL A 163 28.06 -0.94 -15.89
CA VAL A 163 26.88 -0.31 -15.28
C VAL A 163 26.94 1.20 -15.31
N ASN A 164 25.76 1.82 -15.38
CA ASN A 164 25.53 3.26 -15.26
C ASN A 164 25.81 3.72 -13.83
N THR A 165 26.79 4.61 -13.66
CA THR A 165 27.19 5.14 -12.34
C THR A 165 26.27 6.24 -11.80
N GLY A 166 25.36 6.77 -12.63
CA GLY A 166 24.58 7.97 -12.30
C GLY A 166 25.36 9.27 -12.50
N ILE A 167 26.58 9.22 -13.04
CA ILE A 167 27.42 10.38 -13.35
C ILE A 167 27.35 10.67 -14.85
N TYR A 168 26.94 11.89 -15.21
CA TYR A 168 26.75 12.31 -16.60
C TYR A 168 27.40 13.65 -16.86
N ILE A 169 28.05 13.79 -18.03
CA ILE A 169 28.45 15.09 -18.58
C ILE A 169 27.47 15.42 -19.70
N LEU A 170 26.81 16.57 -19.59
CA LEU A 170 25.68 16.95 -20.42
C LEU A 170 25.89 18.33 -21.04
N GLU A 171 25.54 18.44 -22.32
CA GLU A 171 25.39 19.74 -22.98
C GLU A 171 23.97 20.32 -22.77
N PRO A 172 23.79 21.65 -22.74
CA PRO A 172 22.49 22.29 -22.45
C PRO A 172 21.32 21.87 -23.35
N GLU A 173 21.58 21.40 -24.57
CA GLU A 173 20.57 20.87 -25.49
C GLU A 173 19.81 19.66 -24.91
N ILE A 174 20.32 19.03 -23.85
CA ILE A 174 19.62 17.97 -23.11
C ILE A 174 18.23 18.42 -22.63
N PHE A 175 18.07 19.71 -22.30
CA PHE A 175 16.79 20.24 -21.79
C PHE A 175 15.67 20.21 -22.82
N ASP A 176 15.96 20.14 -24.12
CA ASP A 176 14.95 19.95 -25.18
C ASP A 176 14.26 18.58 -25.08
N TYR A 177 14.92 17.62 -24.43
CA TYR A 177 14.44 16.25 -24.26
C TYR A 177 13.83 15.98 -22.87
N ILE A 178 13.96 16.92 -21.93
CA ILE A 178 13.44 16.82 -20.55
C ILE A 178 12.11 17.60 -20.43
N PRO A 179 10.97 16.92 -20.19
CA PRO A 179 9.69 17.60 -20.05
C PRO A 179 9.64 18.46 -18.76
N ILE A 180 9.08 19.67 -18.88
CA ILE A 180 8.98 20.62 -17.76
C ILE A 180 7.96 20.11 -16.74
N LYS A 181 8.31 20.17 -15.44
CA LYS A 181 7.43 19.85 -14.29
C LYS A 181 6.72 18.49 -14.41
N THR A 182 7.36 17.52 -15.05
CA THR A 182 6.83 16.17 -15.26
C THR A 182 7.82 15.16 -14.69
N VAL A 183 7.32 14.04 -14.17
CA VAL A 183 8.19 12.94 -13.73
C VAL A 183 8.91 12.36 -14.95
N SER A 184 10.24 12.37 -14.93
CA SER A 184 11.08 11.87 -16.02
C SER A 184 12.44 11.40 -15.51
N ASP A 185 12.94 10.30 -16.08
CA ASP A 185 14.21 9.68 -15.74
C ASP A 185 15.19 9.65 -16.92
N PHE A 186 16.49 9.79 -16.64
CA PHE A 186 17.52 9.78 -17.69
C PHE A 186 17.55 8.45 -18.44
N SER A 187 17.61 7.34 -17.69
CA SER A 187 17.71 5.98 -18.21
C SER A 187 16.51 5.53 -19.05
N SER A 188 15.28 5.78 -18.59
CA SER A 188 14.06 5.24 -19.20
C SER A 188 13.38 6.18 -20.19
N ASP A 189 13.58 7.50 -20.07
CA ASP A 189 12.88 8.48 -20.92
C ASP A 189 13.83 9.26 -21.83
N VAL A 190 14.90 9.84 -21.28
CA VAL A 190 15.72 10.83 -22.00
C VAL A 190 16.72 10.15 -22.95
N PHE A 191 17.51 9.20 -22.46
CA PHE A 191 18.51 8.51 -23.28
C PHE A 191 17.88 7.73 -24.45
N PRO A 192 16.77 6.98 -24.29
CA PRO A 192 16.10 6.33 -25.42
C PRO A 192 15.64 7.31 -26.51
N ARG A 193 15.18 8.51 -26.14
CA ARG A 193 14.79 9.57 -27.09
C ARG A 193 15.99 10.14 -27.84
N LEU A 194 17.11 10.36 -27.15
CA LEU A 194 18.35 10.81 -27.77
C LEU A 194 18.91 9.77 -28.74
N LEU A 195 18.91 8.48 -28.36
CA LEU A 195 19.32 7.38 -29.24
C LEU A 195 18.42 7.30 -30.48
N SER A 196 17.10 7.42 -30.31
CA SER A 196 16.14 7.45 -31.42
C SER A 196 16.33 8.66 -32.34
N ALA A 197 16.76 9.79 -31.78
CA ALA A 197 17.09 11.01 -32.51
C ALA A 197 18.54 11.03 -33.06
N GLN A 198 19.28 9.91 -32.95
CA GLN A 198 20.67 9.77 -33.39
C GLN A 198 21.61 10.85 -32.83
N ARG A 199 21.37 11.28 -31.59
CA ARG A 199 22.28 12.21 -30.89
C ARG A 199 23.49 11.44 -30.33
N PRO A 200 24.68 12.05 -30.32
CA PRO A 200 25.90 11.40 -29.87
C PRO A 200 25.89 11.18 -28.34
N ILE A 201 25.63 9.93 -27.93
CA ILE A 201 25.76 9.47 -26.54
C ILE A 201 26.94 8.51 -26.47
N TYR A 202 27.91 8.80 -25.59
CA TYR A 202 29.11 7.98 -25.42
C TYR A 202 29.25 7.46 -23.99
N GLY A 203 29.74 6.24 -23.84
CA GLY A 203 30.03 5.62 -22.55
C GLY A 203 31.52 5.62 -22.25
N TRP A 204 31.94 6.23 -21.15
CA TRP A 204 33.33 6.22 -20.68
C TRP A 204 33.47 5.30 -19.47
N ILE A 205 34.26 4.23 -19.61
CA ILE A 205 34.49 3.26 -18.53
C ILE A 205 35.60 3.77 -17.63
N SER A 206 35.28 3.99 -16.36
CA SER A 206 36.21 4.47 -15.34
C SER A 206 36.99 3.33 -14.67
N ASP A 207 38.23 3.62 -14.29
CA ASP A 207 39.07 2.78 -13.42
C ASP A 207 39.04 3.21 -11.94
N GLY A 208 38.36 4.33 -11.64
CA GLY A 208 38.20 4.85 -10.28
C GLY A 208 37.26 4.01 -9.41
N TYR A 209 37.29 4.23 -8.10
CA TYR A 209 36.36 3.63 -7.16
C TYR A 209 34.98 4.25 -7.29
N TRP A 210 33.95 3.42 -7.25
CA TRP A 210 32.56 3.84 -7.20
C TRP A 210 31.74 2.83 -6.40
N GLU A 211 30.99 3.32 -5.42
CA GLU A 211 30.04 2.53 -4.64
C GLU A 211 28.74 3.34 -4.44
N ASP A 212 27.61 2.79 -4.90
CA ASP A 212 26.29 3.24 -4.45
C ASP A 212 26.03 2.70 -3.04
N VAL A 213 26.14 3.58 -2.05
CA VAL A 213 25.94 3.24 -0.65
C VAL A 213 24.44 3.10 -0.37
N GLY A 214 23.81 2.05 -0.91
CA GLY A 214 22.35 1.85 -0.84
C GLY A 214 21.88 0.97 0.32
N THR A 215 22.78 0.21 0.95
CA THR A 215 22.47 -0.79 1.99
C THR A 215 23.42 -0.67 3.17
N LEU A 216 23.05 -1.24 4.33
CA LEU A 216 23.89 -1.24 5.53
C LEU A 216 25.20 -2.01 5.33
N ALA A 217 25.16 -3.12 4.59
CA ALA A 217 26.35 -3.87 4.22
C ALA A 217 27.27 -3.03 3.32
N GLY A 218 26.70 -2.31 2.35
CA GLY A 218 27.43 -1.34 1.52
C GLY A 218 28.03 -0.20 2.33
N TYR A 219 27.31 0.32 3.32
CA TYR A 219 27.78 1.38 4.21
C TYR A 219 28.99 0.94 5.05
N LEU A 220 28.96 -0.25 5.65
CA LEU A 220 30.10 -0.81 6.38
C LEU A 220 31.27 -1.15 5.43
N LYS A 221 30.97 -1.68 4.23
CA LYS A 221 31.98 -1.95 3.20
C LYS A 221 32.71 -0.68 2.79
N ALA A 222 31.98 0.40 2.50
CA ALA A 222 32.55 1.69 2.13
C ALA A 222 33.51 2.23 3.21
N HIS A 223 33.17 2.10 4.50
CA HIS A 223 34.07 2.46 5.59
C HIS A 223 35.34 1.61 5.62
N ARG A 224 35.23 0.29 5.38
CA ARG A 224 36.40 -0.59 5.26
C ARG A 224 37.28 -0.20 4.09
N ASP A 225 36.69 0.06 2.93
CA ASP A 225 37.42 0.45 1.72
C ASP A 225 38.19 1.76 1.93
N ILE A 226 37.63 2.73 2.67
CA ILE A 226 38.34 3.95 3.09
C ILE A 226 39.52 3.62 4.01
N LEU A 227 39.31 2.80 5.04
CA LEU A 227 40.34 2.45 6.01
C LEU A 227 41.47 1.61 5.41
N GLU A 228 41.16 0.80 4.40
CA GLU A 228 42.13 0.02 3.62
C GLU A 228 42.82 0.84 2.51
N GLY A 229 42.38 2.08 2.26
CA GLY A 229 42.93 2.96 1.24
C GLY A 229 42.58 2.54 -0.19
N ARG A 230 41.48 1.79 -0.39
CA ARG A 230 40.98 1.41 -1.72
C ARG A 230 40.30 2.57 -2.45
N VAL A 231 39.87 3.59 -1.71
CA VAL A 231 39.27 4.82 -2.22
C VAL A 231 40.07 6.02 -1.70
N LYS A 232 40.36 6.96 -2.58
CA LYS A 232 41.11 8.19 -2.25
C LYS A 232 40.16 9.29 -1.80
N VAL A 233 39.81 9.27 -0.52
CA VAL A 233 39.11 10.37 0.14
C VAL A 233 39.96 11.03 1.21
N THR A 234 39.64 12.30 1.50
CA THR A 234 40.26 13.01 2.62
C THR A 234 39.57 12.60 3.91
N VAL A 235 40.32 12.00 4.83
CA VAL A 235 39.86 11.68 6.18
C VAL A 235 40.36 12.76 7.13
N ASP A 236 39.44 13.37 7.87
CA ASP A 236 39.77 14.45 8.78
C ASP A 236 40.49 13.93 10.05
N GLY A 237 41.49 14.69 10.51
CA GLY A 237 42.28 14.37 11.71
C GLY A 237 43.76 14.07 11.42
N PHE A 238 44.48 13.68 12.46
CA PHE A 238 45.90 13.37 12.41
C PHE A 238 46.12 11.87 12.20
N GLN A 239 46.78 11.51 11.10
CA GLN A 239 47.21 10.14 10.89
C GLN A 239 48.42 9.84 11.78
N VAL A 240 48.23 9.06 12.84
CA VAL A 240 49.30 8.72 13.81
C VAL A 240 50.08 7.48 13.40
N ARG A 241 49.46 6.59 12.62
CA ARG A 241 50.06 5.43 11.97
C ARG A 241 49.23 5.06 10.72
N PRO A 242 49.72 4.19 9.82
CA PRO A 242 48.97 3.81 8.63
C PRO A 242 47.55 3.36 8.98
N SER A 243 46.57 3.94 8.30
CA SER A 243 45.13 3.69 8.49
C SER A 243 44.59 3.95 9.89
N VAL A 244 45.28 4.76 10.72
CA VAL A 244 44.75 5.19 12.03
C VAL A 244 44.79 6.69 12.21
N TYR A 245 43.60 7.25 12.44
CA TYR A 245 43.35 8.68 12.48
C TYR A 245 42.79 9.10 13.83
N PHE A 246 43.27 10.22 14.35
CA PHE A 246 42.82 10.84 15.59
C PHE A 246 42.37 12.28 15.33
N GLY A 247 41.14 12.60 15.71
CA GLY A 247 40.61 13.94 15.71
C GLY A 247 41.24 14.82 16.78
N GLN A 248 40.98 16.12 16.68
CA GLN A 248 41.48 17.09 17.66
C GLN A 248 40.82 16.87 19.03
N GLY A 249 41.60 16.98 20.11
CA GLY A 249 41.08 16.93 21.49
C GLY A 249 40.79 15.53 22.04
N CYS A 250 41.14 14.47 21.30
CA CYS A 250 40.96 13.09 21.76
C CYS A 250 41.80 12.77 22.99
N GLN A 251 41.24 11.98 23.90
CA GLN A 251 41.92 11.50 25.09
C GLN A 251 41.82 9.98 25.14
N VAL A 252 42.95 9.29 25.02
CA VAL A 252 43.02 7.83 25.10
C VAL A 252 43.87 7.45 26.30
N HIS A 253 43.29 6.64 27.20
CA HIS A 253 43.97 6.17 28.39
C HIS A 253 45.18 5.28 28.00
N PRO A 254 46.32 5.32 28.73
CA PRO A 254 47.50 4.51 28.42
C PRO A 254 47.25 2.99 28.35
N ASP A 255 46.29 2.50 29.13
CA ASP A 255 45.91 1.08 29.15
C ASP A 255 44.92 0.69 28.05
N ALA A 256 44.39 1.65 27.28
CA ALA A 256 43.50 1.37 26.16
C ALA A 256 44.29 0.85 24.95
N ARG A 257 43.66 0.00 24.15
CA ARG A 257 44.24 -0.59 22.94
C ARG A 257 43.48 -0.12 21.72
N VAL A 258 44.20 0.46 20.78
CA VAL A 258 43.67 0.82 19.45
C VAL A 258 44.41 -0.04 18.43
N GLU A 259 43.69 -0.69 17.52
CA GLU A 259 44.24 -1.47 16.38
C GLU A 259 44.33 -0.63 15.10
N ASP A 260 44.99 -1.16 14.08
CA ASP A 260 45.07 -0.55 12.75
C ASP A 260 43.68 -0.46 12.08
N CYS A 261 43.56 0.38 11.05
CA CYS A 261 42.28 0.63 10.36
C CYS A 261 41.20 1.16 11.32
N VAL A 262 41.48 2.27 12.01
CA VAL A 262 40.56 2.89 12.98
C VAL A 262 40.53 4.41 12.80
N ILE A 263 39.32 4.99 12.87
CA ILE A 263 39.14 6.46 12.93
C ILE A 263 38.54 6.82 14.29
N ILE A 264 39.21 7.70 15.02
CA ILE A 264 38.72 8.28 16.27
C ILE A 264 38.42 9.76 16.03
N GLY A 265 37.14 10.13 15.99
CA GLY A 265 36.67 11.50 15.76
C GLY A 265 37.05 12.47 16.89
N PRO A 266 36.84 13.79 16.70
CA PRO A 266 37.30 14.82 17.63
C PRO A 266 36.63 14.70 19.01
N ASN A 267 37.36 15.09 20.05
CA ASN A 267 36.91 15.08 21.46
C ASN A 267 36.44 13.71 21.99
N VAL A 268 36.78 12.61 21.32
CA VAL A 268 36.49 11.25 21.80
C VAL A 268 37.34 10.94 23.03
N ARG A 269 36.73 10.25 24.00
CA ARG A 269 37.42 9.75 25.20
C ARG A 269 37.36 8.24 25.26
N VAL A 270 38.52 7.61 25.38
CA VAL A 270 38.66 6.16 25.51
C VAL A 270 39.29 5.85 26.87
N SER A 271 38.52 5.16 27.73
CA SER A 271 38.89 4.85 29.11
C SER A 271 39.82 3.64 29.24
N ALA A 272 40.19 3.26 30.47
CA ALA A 272 41.19 2.22 30.71
C ALA A 272 40.72 0.84 30.24
N GLY A 273 41.62 0.04 29.66
CA GLY A 273 41.31 -1.32 29.20
C GLY A 273 40.41 -1.43 27.96
N ALA A 274 39.81 -0.33 27.48
CA ALA A 274 38.99 -0.34 26.28
C ALA A 274 39.80 -0.76 25.04
N HIS A 275 39.18 -1.50 24.13
CA HIS A 275 39.81 -2.06 22.93
C HIS A 275 39.04 -1.69 21.66
N ILE A 276 39.60 -0.75 20.90
CA ILE A 276 39.08 -0.37 19.59
C ILE A 276 39.80 -1.20 18.52
N ARG A 277 39.10 -2.16 17.94
CA ARG A 277 39.64 -3.13 16.97
C ARG A 277 39.49 -2.62 15.53
N ARG A 278 40.03 -3.38 14.58
CA ARG A 278 40.03 -2.99 13.15
C ARG A 278 38.63 -2.67 12.63
N TYR A 279 38.60 -1.79 11.64
CA TYR A 279 37.42 -1.35 10.91
C TYR A 279 36.39 -0.59 11.77
N SER A 280 36.85 0.01 12.87
CA SER A 280 36.00 0.78 13.77
C SER A 280 36.14 2.28 13.51
N VAL A 281 35.00 2.97 13.48
CA VAL A 281 34.92 4.43 13.33
C VAL A 281 34.11 5.00 14.48
N LEU A 282 34.69 5.96 15.21
CA LEU A 282 34.03 6.66 16.31
C LEU A 282 33.80 8.13 15.94
N GLY A 283 32.55 8.57 16.04
CA GLY A 283 32.11 9.94 15.81
C GLY A 283 32.54 10.90 16.91
N ALA A 284 32.33 12.19 16.66
CA ALA A 284 32.74 13.27 17.54
C ALA A 284 32.11 13.15 18.94
N SER A 285 32.86 13.55 19.97
CA SER A 285 32.39 13.62 21.36
C SER A 285 31.87 12.30 21.96
N THR A 286 32.15 11.16 21.32
CA THR A 286 31.79 9.84 21.83
C THR A 286 32.69 9.42 22.99
N ARG A 287 32.13 8.72 23.97
CA ARG A 287 32.85 8.21 25.15
C ARG A 287 32.80 6.69 25.18
N VAL A 288 33.97 6.07 25.34
CA VAL A 288 34.13 4.62 25.45
C VAL A 288 34.59 4.29 26.86
N GLY A 289 33.73 3.59 27.61
CA GLY A 289 33.94 3.20 29.01
C GLY A 289 34.99 2.11 29.20
N ASP A 290 35.32 1.83 30.46
CA ASP A 290 36.38 0.89 30.82
C ASP A 290 36.10 -0.52 30.28
N ASP A 291 37.13 -1.18 29.74
CA ASP A 291 37.06 -2.54 29.18
C ASP A 291 36.01 -2.75 28.07
N ALA A 292 35.51 -1.68 27.43
CA ALA A 292 34.59 -1.79 26.29
C ALA A 292 35.33 -2.18 25.00
N VAL A 293 34.68 -2.97 24.13
CA VAL A 293 35.23 -3.48 22.88
C VAL A 293 34.38 -3.00 21.70
N VAL A 294 35.03 -2.40 20.69
CA VAL A 294 34.38 -1.96 19.45
C VAL A 294 35.13 -2.53 18.24
N GLU A 295 34.44 -3.32 17.42
CA GLU A 295 35.04 -4.04 16.28
C GLU A 295 34.15 -3.92 15.04
N ASN A 296 34.74 -3.62 13.87
CA ASN A 296 34.02 -3.55 12.59
C ASN A 296 32.71 -2.76 12.67
N SER A 297 32.70 -1.67 13.45
CA SER A 297 31.49 -0.94 13.81
C SER A 297 31.65 0.56 13.59
N VAL A 298 30.54 1.21 13.23
CA VAL A 298 30.48 2.65 13.02
C VAL A 298 29.60 3.26 14.12
N ILE A 299 30.20 4.07 14.98
CA ILE A 299 29.53 4.76 16.08
C ILE A 299 29.46 6.24 15.72
N ALA A 300 28.27 6.79 15.58
CA ALA A 300 28.08 8.20 15.25
C ALA A 300 28.37 9.11 16.46
N ASP A 301 28.06 10.39 16.31
CA ASP A 301 28.46 11.43 17.26
C ASP A 301 27.71 11.35 18.58
N HIS A 302 28.33 11.88 19.64
CA HIS A 302 27.74 12.07 20.97
C HIS A 302 27.24 10.78 21.64
N CYS A 303 27.81 9.63 21.30
CA CYS A 303 27.43 8.37 21.89
C CYS A 303 28.15 8.11 23.22
N TYR A 304 27.51 7.36 24.10
CA TYR A 304 28.14 6.78 25.29
C TYR A 304 28.12 5.26 25.18
N LEU A 305 29.30 4.64 25.20
CA LEU A 305 29.48 3.20 25.31
C LEU A 305 29.93 2.90 26.74
N GLY A 306 29.05 2.28 27.54
CA GLY A 306 29.30 1.99 28.94
C GLY A 306 30.42 0.95 29.15
N PRO A 307 30.94 0.83 30.39
CA PRO A 307 31.98 -0.14 30.70
C PRO A 307 31.58 -1.56 30.32
N GLN A 308 32.53 -2.36 29.84
CA GLN A 308 32.35 -3.76 29.46
C GLN A 308 31.32 -3.99 28.32
N SER A 309 30.97 -2.94 27.56
CA SER A 309 30.11 -3.09 26.39
C SER A 309 30.88 -3.73 25.22
N HIS A 310 30.19 -4.52 24.40
CA HIS A 310 30.74 -5.22 23.24
C HIS A 310 29.92 -4.86 22.01
N VAL A 311 30.54 -4.17 21.05
CA VAL A 311 29.87 -3.72 19.82
C VAL A 311 30.65 -4.27 18.62
N THR A 312 30.05 -5.22 17.91
CA THR A 312 30.70 -5.93 16.80
C THR A 312 29.83 -5.91 15.56
N GLY A 313 30.36 -5.42 14.43
CA GLY A 313 29.64 -5.41 13.15
C GLY A 313 28.38 -4.52 13.12
N ALA A 314 28.30 -3.53 14.00
CA ALA A 314 27.08 -2.74 14.22
C ALA A 314 27.23 -1.28 13.78
N VAL A 315 26.11 -0.63 13.47
CA VAL A 315 26.04 0.81 13.20
C VAL A 315 25.17 1.49 14.26
N VAL A 316 25.71 2.47 14.97
CA VAL A 316 25.03 3.20 16.04
C VAL A 316 24.88 4.66 15.64
N GLY A 317 23.64 5.14 15.60
CA GLY A 317 23.26 6.52 15.31
C GLY A 317 23.64 7.48 16.44
N SER A 318 23.41 8.77 16.21
CA SER A 318 23.91 9.83 17.10
C SER A 318 23.16 9.86 18.43
N ASN A 319 23.78 10.42 19.47
CA ASN A 319 23.19 10.61 20.81
C ASN A 319 22.70 9.30 21.47
N CYS A 320 23.31 8.16 21.16
CA CYS A 320 22.92 6.89 21.77
C CYS A 320 23.65 6.64 23.10
N ASP A 321 22.92 6.12 24.09
CA ASP A 321 23.44 5.74 25.40
C ASP A 321 23.36 4.23 25.57
N LEU A 322 24.48 3.54 25.37
CA LEU A 322 24.64 2.11 25.62
C LEU A 322 25.21 1.95 27.03
N ARG A 323 24.42 1.36 27.92
CA ARG A 323 24.81 1.19 29.32
C ARG A 323 25.84 0.06 29.50
N ARG A 324 26.24 -0.14 30.76
CA ARG A 324 27.25 -1.14 31.15
C ARG A 324 26.88 -2.53 30.62
N GLY A 325 27.86 -3.23 30.04
CA GLY A 325 27.70 -4.64 29.63
C GLY A 325 26.75 -4.88 28.46
N VAL A 326 26.39 -3.85 27.67
CA VAL A 326 25.57 -4.02 26.46
C VAL A 326 26.33 -4.80 25.40
N THR A 327 25.66 -5.73 24.73
CA THR A 327 26.19 -6.48 23.58
C THR A 327 25.37 -6.19 22.33
N LEU A 328 26.01 -5.66 21.29
CA LEU A 328 25.44 -5.53 19.94
C LEU A 328 26.19 -6.48 18.99
N GLU A 329 25.43 -7.37 18.34
CA GLU A 329 25.99 -8.35 17.40
C GLU A 329 25.98 -7.86 15.93
N ASP A 330 26.48 -8.70 15.02
CA ASP A 330 26.73 -8.35 13.62
C ASP A 330 25.44 -7.92 12.88
N GLY A 331 25.54 -6.85 12.11
CA GLY A 331 24.43 -6.30 11.34
C GLY A 331 23.38 -5.54 12.18
N VAL A 332 23.61 -5.35 13.48
CA VAL A 332 22.73 -4.53 14.32
C VAL A 332 22.81 -3.06 13.91
N VAL A 333 21.65 -2.39 13.89
CA VAL A 333 21.56 -0.96 13.61
C VAL A 333 20.74 -0.26 14.66
N VAL A 334 21.32 0.73 15.31
CA VAL A 334 20.64 1.58 16.28
C VAL A 334 20.48 2.97 15.67
N GLY A 335 19.24 3.47 15.60
CA GLY A 335 18.94 4.83 15.16
C GLY A 335 19.26 5.88 16.23
N ASP A 336 19.15 7.15 15.87
CA ASP A 336 19.52 8.26 16.76
C ASP A 336 18.71 8.29 18.06
N ASP A 337 19.26 8.91 19.11
CA ASP A 337 18.61 9.18 20.39
C ASP A 337 18.10 7.91 21.12
N CYS A 338 18.77 6.77 20.95
CA CYS A 338 18.39 5.52 21.61
C CYS A 338 19.08 5.31 22.96
N TYR A 339 18.34 4.69 23.89
CA TYR A 339 18.85 4.24 25.17
C TYR A 339 18.84 2.71 25.22
N ILE A 340 20.00 2.09 25.48
CA ILE A 340 20.14 0.64 25.63
C ILE A 340 20.56 0.33 27.07
N GLY A 341 19.66 -0.31 27.82
CA GLY A 341 19.83 -0.62 29.24
C GLY A 341 20.97 -1.60 29.55
N GLU A 342 21.37 -1.65 30.82
CA GLU A 342 22.53 -2.44 31.28
C GLU A 342 22.38 -3.92 30.93
N GLU A 343 23.46 -4.57 30.50
CA GLU A 343 23.51 -6.01 30.21
C GLU A 343 22.48 -6.47 29.14
N ALA A 344 21.96 -5.55 28.32
CA ALA A 344 21.08 -5.89 27.21
C ALA A 344 21.85 -6.50 26.04
N ILE A 345 21.26 -7.49 25.38
CA ILE A 345 21.84 -8.20 24.24
C ILE A 345 20.94 -7.98 23.03
N VAL A 346 21.50 -7.44 21.95
CA VAL A 346 20.81 -7.22 20.69
C VAL A 346 21.37 -8.21 19.66
N GLN A 347 20.51 -9.14 19.23
CA GLN A 347 20.87 -10.23 18.32
C GLN A 347 21.15 -9.74 16.89
N PRO A 348 21.78 -10.57 16.03
CA PRO A 348 22.23 -10.14 14.70
C PRO A 348 21.09 -9.62 13.83
N PHE A 349 21.40 -8.65 12.97
CA PHE A 349 20.48 -8.05 11.99
C PHE A 349 19.26 -7.32 12.59
N VAL A 350 19.25 -7.07 13.91
CA VAL A 350 18.19 -6.32 14.58
C VAL A 350 18.35 -4.82 14.34
N LYS A 351 17.26 -4.16 13.95
CA LYS A 351 17.18 -2.71 13.77
C LYS A 351 16.37 -2.06 14.88
N ILE A 352 16.97 -1.14 15.61
CA ILE A 352 16.32 -0.29 16.62
C ILE A 352 16.14 1.09 16.00
N TYR A 353 14.91 1.54 15.80
CA TYR A 353 14.63 2.85 15.20
C TYR A 353 14.92 3.99 16.18
N PRO A 354 14.95 5.26 15.73
CA PRO A 354 15.32 6.36 16.61
C PRO A 354 14.39 6.53 17.82
N SER A 355 14.92 7.13 18.87
CA SER A 355 14.23 7.49 20.10
C SER A 355 13.59 6.30 20.84
N LYS A 356 14.30 5.16 20.90
CA LYS A 356 13.84 3.94 21.59
C LYS A 356 14.57 3.71 22.90
N ASN A 357 13.89 3.02 23.81
CA ASN A 357 14.45 2.59 25.09
C ASN A 357 14.39 1.06 25.18
N VAL A 358 15.55 0.43 25.23
CA VAL A 358 15.70 -1.01 25.47
C VAL A 358 15.97 -1.22 26.96
N GLN A 359 15.15 -2.05 27.60
CA GLN A 359 15.27 -2.32 29.02
C GLN A 359 16.56 -3.06 29.36
N SER A 360 17.08 -2.84 30.58
CA SER A 360 18.24 -3.58 31.09
C SER A 360 17.98 -5.09 31.10
N ARG A 361 19.01 -5.89 30.79
CA ARG A 361 19.01 -7.36 30.73
C ARG A 361 18.01 -7.96 29.74
N SER A 362 17.53 -7.15 28.79
CA SER A 362 16.66 -7.65 27.73
C SER A 362 17.47 -8.35 26.65
N ILE A 363 16.86 -9.34 26.01
CA ILE A 363 17.38 -9.96 24.78
C ILE A 363 16.47 -9.53 23.65
N VAL A 364 16.99 -8.70 22.75
CA VAL A 364 16.25 -8.18 21.59
C VAL A 364 16.57 -9.05 20.39
N ASN A 365 15.59 -9.86 19.97
CA ASN A 365 15.70 -10.77 18.82
C ASN A 365 14.93 -10.28 17.57
N THR A 366 14.21 -9.18 17.70
CA THR A 366 13.37 -8.61 16.65
C THR A 366 13.58 -7.11 16.56
N SER A 367 13.54 -6.58 15.34
CA SER A 367 13.73 -5.13 15.09
C SER A 367 12.68 -4.30 15.84
N ILE A 368 13.13 -3.40 16.70
CA ILE A 368 12.30 -2.44 17.43
C ILE A 368 12.07 -1.25 16.52
N VAL A 369 11.13 -1.42 15.59
CA VAL A 369 10.73 -0.35 14.67
C VAL A 369 9.87 0.67 15.43
N TRP A 370 8.89 0.21 16.21
CA TRP A 370 8.11 0.90 17.24
C TRP A 370 7.37 -0.18 18.06
N GLU A 371 6.90 0.14 19.28
CA GLU A 371 5.75 -0.60 19.85
C GLU A 371 4.60 -0.46 18.85
N SER A 372 3.93 -1.57 18.49
CA SER A 372 2.90 -1.73 17.45
C SER A 372 3.37 -1.74 15.99
N ARG A 373 3.88 -2.91 15.58
CA ARG A 373 3.78 -3.42 14.21
C ARG A 373 2.30 -3.72 13.93
N ALA A 374 1.52 -2.74 13.49
CA ALA A 374 0.14 -2.99 13.06
C ALA A 374 -0.27 -2.14 11.86
N VAL A 375 0.25 -0.93 11.67
CA VAL A 375 -0.36 0.00 10.68
C VAL A 375 -0.33 -0.49 9.22
N ARG A 376 0.67 -1.29 8.79
CA ARG A 376 0.73 -1.82 7.42
C ARG A 376 -0.05 -3.12 7.18
N THR A 377 -0.32 -3.89 8.22
CA THR A 377 -1.15 -5.11 8.17
C THR A 377 -2.61 -4.84 8.53
N LEU A 378 -2.90 -3.65 9.07
CA LEU A 378 -4.24 -3.23 9.44
C LEU A 378 -5.06 -2.73 8.24
N PHE A 379 -4.45 -2.20 7.18
CA PHE A 379 -5.21 -1.83 5.98
C PHE A 379 -5.48 -3.08 5.13
N SER A 380 -6.67 -3.64 5.24
CA SER A 380 -7.19 -4.70 4.36
C SER A 380 -8.32 -4.14 3.49
N GLY A 381 -8.26 -4.42 2.18
CA GLY A 381 -9.20 -3.87 1.20
C GLY A 381 -9.44 -2.35 1.29
N SER A 382 -10.67 -1.97 1.65
CA SER A 382 -11.20 -0.60 1.63
C SER A 382 -11.16 0.15 2.97
N GLY A 383 -10.45 -0.37 3.97
CA GLY A 383 -10.48 0.19 5.32
C GLY A 383 -9.35 -0.29 6.22
N LEU A 384 -9.58 -0.19 7.53
CA LEU A 384 -8.65 -0.59 8.58
C LEU A 384 -9.30 -1.69 9.44
N SER A 385 -8.67 -2.86 9.58
CA SER A 385 -9.17 -4.04 10.30
C SER A 385 -8.12 -4.64 11.22
N GLY A 386 -8.52 -5.08 12.42
CA GLY A 386 -7.66 -5.81 13.36
C GLY A 386 -8.31 -5.99 14.74
N LEU A 387 -7.59 -6.60 15.68
CA LEU A 387 -8.10 -6.81 17.04
C LEU A 387 -8.39 -5.47 17.74
N ALA A 388 -9.61 -5.31 18.24
CA ALA A 388 -10.05 -4.11 18.92
C ALA A 388 -9.22 -3.87 20.18
N ASN A 389 -8.68 -2.65 20.32
CA ASN A 389 -7.85 -2.25 21.46
C ASN A 389 -6.52 -3.03 21.61
N VAL A 390 -6.12 -3.78 20.58
CA VAL A 390 -4.80 -4.43 20.48
C VAL A 390 -4.11 -3.95 19.21
N ASP A 391 -4.67 -4.28 18.05
CA ASP A 391 -4.17 -3.81 16.76
C ASP A 391 -4.82 -2.48 16.40
N VAL A 392 -6.13 -2.33 16.61
CA VAL A 392 -6.87 -1.08 16.35
C VAL A 392 -7.15 -0.36 17.66
N THR A 393 -6.21 0.50 18.08
CA THR A 393 -6.31 1.29 19.31
C THR A 393 -6.93 2.67 19.06
N PRO A 394 -7.43 3.36 20.10
CA PRO A 394 -7.88 4.75 19.98
C PRO A 394 -6.84 5.69 19.37
N GLU A 395 -5.55 5.52 19.68
CA GLU A 395 -4.46 6.34 19.15
C GLU A 395 -4.31 6.15 17.64
N ILE A 396 -4.37 4.90 17.16
CA ILE A 396 -4.35 4.59 15.72
C ILE A 396 -5.58 5.18 15.04
N ALA A 397 -6.76 5.08 15.66
CA ALA A 397 -7.99 5.66 15.13
C ALA A 397 -7.95 7.20 15.06
N VAL A 398 -7.37 7.89 16.05
CA VAL A 398 -7.12 9.35 15.97
C VAL A 398 -6.21 9.67 14.77
N ARG A 399 -5.10 8.95 14.62
CA ARG A 399 -4.17 9.14 13.49
C ARG A 399 -4.84 8.88 12.15
N LEU A 400 -5.70 7.87 12.04
CA LEU A 400 -6.50 7.60 10.85
C LEU A 400 -7.41 8.79 10.53
N GLY A 401 -8.09 9.35 11.55
CA GLY A 401 -8.92 10.54 11.40
C GLY A 401 -8.14 11.77 10.92
N MET A 402 -6.94 11.99 11.45
CA MET A 402 -6.04 13.07 11.04
C MET A 402 -5.51 12.88 9.62
N ALA A 403 -5.13 11.65 9.26
CA ALA A 403 -4.66 11.29 7.92
C ALA A 403 -5.78 11.47 6.88
N LEU A 404 -6.97 10.91 7.13
CA LEU A 404 -8.15 11.08 6.29
C LEU A 404 -8.47 12.56 6.12
N GLY A 405 -8.55 13.34 7.20
CA GLY A 405 -8.89 14.76 7.10
C GLY A 405 -7.82 15.60 6.39
N SER A 406 -6.55 15.23 6.49
CA SER A 406 -5.43 15.95 5.83
C SER A 406 -5.38 15.71 4.33
N THR A 407 -5.87 14.55 3.84
CA THR A 407 -5.96 14.27 2.40
C THR A 407 -7.15 14.95 1.71
N LEU A 408 -8.13 15.42 2.48
CA LEU A 408 -9.33 16.13 2.03
C LEU A 408 -9.13 17.66 2.02
N PRO A 409 -9.86 18.42 1.20
CA PRO A 409 -9.85 19.89 1.26
C PRO A 409 -10.18 20.45 2.66
N PRO A 410 -9.66 21.62 3.06
CA PRO A 410 -10.04 22.27 4.31
C PRO A 410 -11.55 22.49 4.41
N ARG A 411 -12.11 22.40 5.63
CA ARG A 411 -13.55 22.60 5.91
C ARG A 411 -14.48 21.61 5.20
N SER A 412 -13.92 20.46 4.77
CA SER A 412 -14.73 19.34 4.29
C SER A 412 -15.63 18.81 5.40
N ILE A 413 -16.74 18.18 5.00
CA ILE A 413 -17.62 17.43 5.90
C ILE A 413 -17.41 15.95 5.63
N ILE A 414 -17.26 15.14 6.69
CA ILE A 414 -17.26 13.68 6.60
C ILE A 414 -18.43 13.08 7.35
N VAL A 415 -19.03 12.02 6.82
CA VAL A 415 -20.12 11.30 7.50
C VAL A 415 -19.54 10.14 8.31
N ALA A 416 -19.98 10.00 9.56
CA ALA A 416 -19.54 8.93 10.44
C ALA A 416 -20.75 8.08 10.91
N SER A 417 -20.59 6.77 10.93
CA SER A 417 -21.56 5.86 11.57
C SER A 417 -20.88 4.67 12.23
N ARG A 418 -21.65 3.87 12.97
CA ARG A 418 -21.17 2.62 13.59
C ARG A 418 -22.25 1.56 13.73
N ASP A 419 -21.81 0.34 14.07
CA ASP A 419 -22.69 -0.68 14.65
C ASP A 419 -23.01 -0.42 16.14
N THR A 420 -23.62 -1.38 16.85
CA THR A 420 -24.01 -1.22 18.26
C THR A 420 -22.91 -1.51 19.29
N SER A 421 -21.73 -1.96 18.86
CA SER A 421 -20.67 -2.45 19.76
C SER A 421 -20.01 -1.32 20.57
N LYS A 422 -19.42 -1.70 21.71
CA LYS A 422 -18.66 -0.77 22.56
C LYS A 422 -17.34 -0.35 21.90
N ALA A 423 -16.65 -1.29 21.25
CA ALA A 423 -15.40 -1.04 20.52
C ALA A 423 -15.63 -0.02 19.39
N ALA A 424 -16.63 -0.23 18.54
CA ALA A 424 -16.93 0.71 17.46
C ALA A 424 -17.32 2.10 17.99
N ARG A 425 -18.04 2.18 19.11
CA ARG A 425 -18.37 3.46 19.75
C ARG A 425 -17.12 4.23 20.19
N MET A 426 -16.15 3.54 20.79
CA MET A 426 -14.88 4.14 21.20
C MET A 426 -14.08 4.62 19.99
N LEU A 427 -13.87 3.73 19.02
CA LEU A 427 -13.01 3.99 17.86
C LEU A 427 -13.61 5.03 16.92
N LYS A 428 -14.93 5.03 16.69
CA LYS A 428 -15.58 6.08 15.90
C LYS A 428 -15.30 7.46 16.48
N ARG A 429 -15.42 7.64 17.80
CA ARG A 429 -15.11 8.91 18.47
C ARG A 429 -13.65 9.32 18.28
N ALA A 430 -12.72 8.37 18.36
CA ALA A 430 -11.32 8.63 18.11
C ALA A 430 -11.05 9.14 16.69
N VAL A 431 -11.62 8.49 15.66
CA VAL A 431 -11.52 8.97 14.26
C VAL A 431 -12.10 10.37 14.11
N MET A 432 -13.28 10.63 14.70
CA MET A 432 -13.92 11.95 14.64
C MET A 432 -13.04 13.04 15.25
N VAL A 433 -12.44 12.78 16.42
CA VAL A 433 -11.55 13.73 17.08
C VAL A 433 -10.32 14.04 16.21
N GLY A 434 -9.73 13.02 15.59
CA GLY A 434 -8.61 13.20 14.67
C GLY A 434 -8.97 14.06 13.46
N SER A 435 -10.14 13.84 12.85
CA SER A 435 -10.60 14.62 11.70
C SER A 435 -10.90 16.09 12.06
N ASN A 436 -11.53 16.34 13.21
CA ASN A 436 -11.78 17.71 13.68
C ASN A 436 -10.48 18.50 13.90
N ALA A 437 -9.46 17.85 14.45
CA ALA A 437 -8.16 18.48 14.74
C ALA A 437 -7.46 19.04 13.48
N VAL A 438 -7.77 18.48 12.30
CA VAL A 438 -7.20 18.90 11.01
C VAL A 438 -8.18 19.76 10.18
N GLY A 439 -9.23 20.28 10.81
CA GLY A 439 -10.18 21.23 10.23
C GLY A 439 -11.27 20.62 9.35
N VAL A 440 -11.64 19.37 9.59
CA VAL A 440 -12.74 18.67 8.92
C VAL A 440 -13.88 18.50 9.90
N SER A 441 -15.10 18.87 9.51
CA SER A 441 -16.30 18.69 10.33
C SER A 441 -16.91 17.31 10.13
N VAL A 442 -17.53 16.76 11.16
CA VAL A 442 -18.18 15.44 11.11
C VAL A 442 -19.69 15.55 11.22
N SER A 443 -20.39 14.89 10.31
CA SER A 443 -21.83 14.60 10.40
C SER A 443 -22.02 13.19 10.95
N ASP A 444 -22.36 13.08 12.24
CA ASP A 444 -22.46 11.82 12.95
C ASP A 444 -23.88 11.23 12.91
N LEU A 445 -24.04 10.09 12.23
CA LEU A 445 -25.29 9.31 12.14
C LEU A 445 -25.56 8.40 13.34
N GLU A 446 -24.67 8.40 14.32
CA GLU A 446 -24.69 7.51 15.48
C GLU A 446 -24.66 6.03 15.08
N VAL A 447 -25.80 5.32 15.19
CA VAL A 447 -25.93 3.90 14.84
C VAL A 447 -26.59 3.82 13.48
N GLY A 448 -25.93 3.17 12.52
CA GLY A 448 -26.49 3.07 11.18
C GLY A 448 -25.95 1.87 10.40
N PRO A 449 -26.78 1.29 9.52
CA PRO A 449 -26.31 0.31 8.55
C PRO A 449 -25.45 0.99 7.47
N THR A 450 -24.65 0.20 6.76
CA THR A 450 -23.76 0.75 5.72
C THR A 450 -24.52 1.51 4.63
N PRO A 451 -25.66 1.01 4.09
CA PRO A 451 -26.39 1.74 3.04
C PRO A 451 -26.83 3.15 3.45
N LEU A 452 -27.28 3.32 4.70
CA LEU A 452 -27.66 4.64 5.23
C LEU A 452 -26.47 5.61 5.26
N THR A 453 -25.29 5.09 5.57
CA THR A 453 -24.05 5.88 5.62
C THR A 453 -23.67 6.33 4.21
N ARG A 454 -23.64 5.41 3.25
CA ARG A 454 -23.34 5.71 1.84
C ARG A 454 -24.32 6.72 1.25
N TYR A 455 -25.61 6.53 1.53
CA TYR A 455 -26.65 7.47 1.13
C TYR A 455 -26.40 8.85 1.68
N HIS A 456 -26.15 8.98 2.99
CA HIS A 456 -26.00 10.29 3.61
C HIS A 456 -24.71 11.00 3.18
N VAL A 457 -23.62 10.26 2.92
CA VAL A 457 -22.40 10.83 2.33
C VAL A 457 -22.74 11.59 1.05
N ARG A 458 -23.47 10.93 0.15
CA ARG A 458 -23.87 11.52 -1.13
C ARG A 458 -24.93 12.61 -0.96
N TYR A 459 -25.98 12.36 -0.18
CA TYR A 459 -27.11 13.26 0.00
C TYR A 459 -26.70 14.59 0.64
N SER A 460 -25.83 14.55 1.65
CA SER A 460 -25.31 15.75 2.32
C SER A 460 -24.16 16.43 1.58
N LEU A 461 -23.77 15.91 0.41
CA LEU A 461 -22.60 16.35 -0.37
C LEU A 461 -21.31 16.35 0.48
N ALA A 462 -21.19 15.38 1.38
CA ALA A 462 -19.99 15.17 2.16
C ALA A 462 -18.84 14.73 1.24
N THR A 463 -17.62 15.08 1.63
CA THR A 463 -16.43 14.81 0.82
C THR A 463 -15.90 13.39 1.02
N ALA A 464 -16.26 12.76 2.14
CA ALA A 464 -15.96 11.36 2.45
C ALA A 464 -16.91 10.84 3.54
N GLY A 465 -16.80 9.55 3.86
CA GLY A 465 -17.42 8.98 5.05
C GLY A 465 -16.64 7.80 5.61
N PHE A 466 -17.02 7.36 6.80
CA PHE A 466 -16.52 6.12 7.36
C PHE A 466 -17.54 5.43 8.28
N ARG A 467 -17.41 4.11 8.43
CA ARG A 467 -18.23 3.30 9.33
C ARG A 467 -17.34 2.38 10.17
N VAL A 468 -17.63 2.29 11.46
CA VAL A 468 -16.93 1.39 12.39
C VAL A 468 -17.84 0.25 12.85
N PHE A 469 -17.42 -0.99 12.74
CA PHE A 469 -18.22 -2.16 13.14
C PHE A 469 -17.34 -3.36 13.49
N LEU A 470 -17.86 -4.34 14.23
CA LEU A 470 -17.14 -5.59 14.49
C LEU A 470 -17.09 -6.46 13.24
N GLY A 471 -15.97 -7.15 13.05
CA GLY A 471 -15.79 -8.14 11.98
C GLY A 471 -16.51 -9.46 12.28
N GLU A 472 -16.17 -10.51 11.53
CA GLU A 472 -16.69 -11.86 11.77
C GLU A 472 -16.21 -12.45 13.11
N ASP A 473 -14.98 -12.13 13.51
CA ASP A 473 -14.46 -12.42 14.85
C ASP A 473 -14.98 -11.35 15.84
N PRO A 474 -15.63 -11.74 16.96
CA PRO A 474 -16.10 -10.82 18.01
C PRO A 474 -15.07 -9.80 18.52
N ASP A 475 -13.79 -10.15 18.49
CA ASP A 475 -12.70 -9.32 19.01
C ASP A 475 -12.06 -8.45 17.91
N THR A 476 -12.45 -8.64 16.64
CA THR A 476 -11.95 -7.85 15.50
C THR A 476 -12.88 -6.69 15.19
N VAL A 477 -12.31 -5.54 14.82
CA VAL A 477 -13.03 -4.33 14.40
C VAL A 477 -12.57 -3.85 13.04
N GLU A 478 -13.52 -3.38 12.24
CA GLU A 478 -13.31 -2.81 10.92
C GLU A 478 -13.74 -1.33 10.89
N ILE A 479 -12.90 -0.49 10.30
CA ILE A 479 -13.17 0.92 9.95
C ILE A 479 -13.17 1.01 8.42
N ARG A 480 -14.36 0.98 7.83
CA ARG A 480 -14.52 1.10 6.38
C ARG A 480 -14.61 2.56 5.95
N LEU A 481 -13.91 2.92 4.87
CA LEU A 481 -13.83 4.30 4.37
C LEU A 481 -14.59 4.45 3.05
N PHE A 482 -15.21 5.61 2.86
CA PHE A 482 -16.01 5.95 1.69
C PHE A 482 -15.56 7.25 1.04
N ASP A 483 -15.62 7.28 -0.29
CA ASP A 483 -15.41 8.49 -1.10
C ASP A 483 -16.63 9.44 -1.03
N SER A 484 -16.59 10.55 -1.76
CA SER A 484 -17.69 11.52 -1.83
C SER A 484 -18.99 10.98 -2.46
N ASN A 485 -18.93 9.84 -3.16
CA ASN A 485 -20.10 9.18 -3.74
C ASN A 485 -20.75 8.19 -2.77
N GLY A 486 -20.11 7.90 -1.64
CA GLY A 486 -20.48 6.80 -0.75
C GLY A 486 -19.97 5.44 -1.25
N ALA A 487 -19.13 5.40 -2.28
CA ALA A 487 -18.43 4.19 -2.71
C ALA A 487 -17.23 3.93 -1.80
N GLU A 488 -16.73 2.70 -1.77
CA GLU A 488 -15.49 2.39 -1.03
C GLU A 488 -14.27 3.05 -1.67
N LEU A 489 -13.34 3.54 -0.85
CA LEU A 489 -12.11 4.16 -1.36
C LEU A 489 -11.31 3.22 -2.25
N SER A 490 -10.79 3.74 -3.36
CA SER A 490 -9.88 2.99 -4.23
C SER A 490 -8.55 2.69 -3.51
N GLU A 491 -7.81 1.68 -3.97
CA GLU A 491 -6.47 1.37 -3.43
C GLU A 491 -5.54 2.59 -3.47
N SER A 492 -5.67 3.45 -4.49
CA SER A 492 -4.85 4.65 -4.62
C SER A 492 -5.13 5.68 -3.52
N GLU A 493 -6.39 5.83 -3.12
CA GLU A 493 -6.85 6.73 -2.06
C GLU A 493 -6.48 6.17 -0.68
N VAL A 494 -6.66 4.85 -0.48
CA VAL A 494 -6.22 4.17 0.74
C VAL A 494 -4.70 4.33 0.92
N ARG A 495 -3.89 4.12 -0.12
CA ARG A 495 -2.43 4.36 -0.08
C ARG A 495 -2.09 5.81 0.24
N LYS A 496 -2.89 6.78 -0.20
CA LYS A 496 -2.66 8.20 0.13
C LYS A 496 -2.87 8.45 1.63
N ILE A 497 -3.90 7.85 2.22
CA ILE A 497 -4.18 7.92 3.65
C ILE A 497 -3.10 7.16 4.45
N GLU A 498 -2.72 5.95 4.01
CA GLU A 498 -1.64 5.16 4.63
C GLU A 498 -0.33 5.96 4.64
N ARG A 499 0.04 6.60 3.53
CA ARG A 499 1.23 7.46 3.45
C ARG A 499 1.15 8.65 4.39
N ALA A 500 0.01 9.34 4.45
CA ALA A 500 -0.18 10.47 5.37
C ALA A 500 -0.07 10.01 6.83
N MET A 501 -0.62 8.84 7.16
CA MET A 501 -0.54 8.26 8.51
C MET A 501 0.87 7.78 8.85
N ALA A 502 1.60 7.17 7.90
CA ALA A 502 2.96 6.68 8.08
C ALA A 502 4.00 7.79 8.15
N ARG A 503 3.75 8.92 7.46
CA ARG A 503 4.62 10.11 7.47
C ARG A 503 4.28 11.08 8.61
N GLU A 504 3.17 10.86 9.32
CA GLU A 504 2.57 11.81 10.27
C GLU A 504 2.40 13.23 9.69
N ASP A 505 2.16 13.32 8.38
CA ASP A 505 1.96 14.57 7.66
C ASP A 505 0.51 15.05 7.82
N PHE A 506 0.23 15.56 9.03
CA PHE A 506 -1.11 16.03 9.40
C PHE A 506 -1.20 17.55 9.29
N ARG A 507 -2.27 18.02 8.64
CA ARG A 507 -2.59 19.44 8.53
C ARG A 507 -2.82 20.02 9.93
N LYS A 508 -2.08 21.07 10.29
CA LYS A 508 -2.28 21.81 11.55
C LYS A 508 -3.25 22.98 11.33
N MET A 509 -4.21 23.15 12.23
CA MET A 509 -5.19 24.25 12.16
C MET A 509 -5.10 25.17 13.38
N PRO A 510 -5.35 26.48 13.22
CA PRO A 510 -5.58 27.37 14.34
C PRO A 510 -6.88 26.98 15.07
N SER A 511 -7.01 27.32 16.36
CA SER A 511 -8.14 26.91 17.19
C SER A 511 -9.51 27.37 16.65
N SER A 512 -9.56 28.47 15.90
CA SER A 512 -10.77 28.99 15.25
C SER A 512 -11.23 28.18 14.03
N GLU A 513 -10.39 27.27 13.51
CA GLU A 513 -10.65 26.49 12.30
C GLU A 513 -10.69 24.97 12.57
N ILE A 514 -10.80 24.57 13.84
CA ILE A 514 -11.08 23.18 14.23
C ILE A 514 -12.50 22.82 13.75
N GLY A 515 -12.65 21.61 13.20
CA GLY A 515 -13.94 21.11 12.71
C GLY A 515 -14.96 20.87 13.83
N ASP A 516 -16.24 20.87 13.47
CA ASP A 516 -17.36 20.69 14.40
C ASP A 516 -18.03 19.31 14.23
N ILE A 517 -18.81 18.86 15.22
CA ILE A 517 -19.60 17.62 15.18
C ILE A 517 -21.09 17.98 15.15
N SER A 518 -21.78 17.52 14.11
CA SER A 518 -23.23 17.68 13.95
C SER A 518 -23.94 16.33 13.95
N PHE A 519 -25.21 16.33 14.36
CA PHE A 519 -26.07 15.13 14.39
C PHE A 519 -27.28 15.39 13.49
N PRO A 520 -27.25 14.97 12.22
CA PRO A 520 -28.35 15.23 11.29
C PRO A 520 -29.63 14.51 11.72
N GLY A 521 -30.76 15.22 11.65
CA GLY A 521 -32.08 14.64 11.87
C GLY A 521 -32.67 14.03 10.60
N ARG A 522 -33.66 13.14 10.76
CA ARG A 522 -34.49 12.57 9.69
C ARG A 522 -33.76 11.79 8.59
N VAL A 523 -32.56 11.28 8.88
CA VAL A 523 -31.72 10.59 7.88
C VAL A 523 -32.38 9.32 7.34
N VAL A 524 -33.05 8.56 8.22
CA VAL A 524 -33.79 7.34 7.85
C VAL A 524 -34.95 7.68 6.93
N GLU A 525 -35.71 8.73 7.25
CA GLU A 525 -36.84 9.19 6.45
C GLU A 525 -36.42 9.65 5.06
N HIS A 526 -35.32 10.42 4.96
CA HIS A 526 -34.78 10.84 3.67
C HIS A 526 -34.38 9.66 2.79
N TYR A 527 -33.63 8.70 3.34
CA TYR A 527 -33.29 7.47 2.63
C TYR A 527 -34.54 6.73 2.16
N SER A 528 -35.51 6.53 3.06
CA SER A 528 -36.69 5.75 2.76
C SER A 528 -37.57 6.40 1.69
N GLU A 529 -37.74 7.73 1.70
CA GLU A 529 -38.45 8.43 0.61
C GLU A 529 -37.68 8.32 -0.72
N SER A 530 -36.38 8.60 -0.72
CA SER A 530 -35.56 8.50 -1.93
C SER A 530 -35.53 7.10 -2.55
N LEU A 531 -35.63 6.05 -1.72
CA LEU A 531 -35.77 4.67 -2.18
C LEU A 531 -37.14 4.43 -2.82
N LEU A 532 -38.21 4.89 -2.17
CA LEU A 532 -39.57 4.67 -2.65
C LEU A 532 -39.88 5.44 -3.94
N ASP A 533 -39.17 6.54 -4.19
CA ASP A 533 -39.33 7.32 -5.42
C ASP A 533 -38.87 6.56 -6.68
N VAL A 534 -37.90 5.64 -6.54
CA VAL A 534 -37.27 4.90 -7.65
C VAL A 534 -37.78 3.45 -7.82
N ILE A 535 -38.84 3.08 -7.09
CA ILE A 535 -39.50 1.77 -7.20
C ILE A 535 -41.02 1.90 -7.40
N ASP A 536 -41.64 0.92 -8.04
CA ASP A 536 -43.09 0.83 -8.16
C ASP A 536 -43.76 0.34 -6.86
N VAL A 537 -43.87 1.26 -5.90
CA VAL A 537 -44.56 1.04 -4.62
C VAL A 537 -46.01 0.58 -4.81
N LYS A 538 -46.68 0.99 -5.88
CA LYS A 538 -48.10 0.67 -6.10
C LYS A 538 -48.26 -0.83 -6.36
N SER A 539 -47.48 -1.37 -7.30
CA SER A 539 -47.52 -2.80 -7.61
C SER A 539 -47.18 -3.67 -6.39
N ILE A 540 -46.18 -3.28 -5.60
CA ILE A 540 -45.79 -4.00 -4.38
C ILE A 540 -46.92 -4.00 -3.35
N ARG A 541 -47.55 -2.84 -3.11
CA ARG A 541 -48.67 -2.71 -2.15
C ARG A 541 -49.88 -3.54 -2.56
N GLU A 542 -50.20 -3.55 -3.85
CA GLU A 542 -51.31 -4.34 -4.41
C GLU A 542 -51.04 -5.85 -4.29
N ARG A 543 -49.77 -6.28 -4.39
CA ARG A 543 -49.35 -7.66 -4.19
C ARG A 543 -49.42 -8.13 -2.73
N ASN A 544 -49.28 -7.21 -1.78
CA ASN A 544 -49.44 -7.44 -0.33
C ASN A 544 -48.61 -8.64 0.20
N PHE A 545 -47.30 -8.58 -0.03
CA PHE A 545 -46.39 -9.68 0.32
C PHE A 545 -46.37 -10.03 1.81
N ARG A 546 -46.38 -11.34 2.09
CA ARG A 546 -46.11 -11.93 3.41
C ARG A 546 -44.67 -12.43 3.45
N ILE A 547 -43.86 -11.87 4.34
CA ILE A 547 -42.41 -12.09 4.37
C ILE A 547 -41.97 -12.56 5.76
N VAL A 548 -41.21 -13.64 5.82
CA VAL A 548 -40.47 -14.02 7.03
C VAL A 548 -39.08 -13.38 6.99
N MET A 549 -38.74 -12.60 8.00
CA MET A 549 -37.52 -11.79 8.01
C MET A 549 -36.66 -12.13 9.22
N ASP A 550 -35.39 -12.46 9.01
CA ASP A 550 -34.39 -12.48 10.06
C ASP A 550 -33.41 -11.31 9.86
N TYR A 551 -33.42 -10.38 10.82
CA TYR A 551 -32.57 -9.20 10.81
C TYR A 551 -31.15 -9.50 11.33
N SER A 552 -30.90 -10.71 11.84
CA SER A 552 -29.63 -11.17 12.40
C SER A 552 -29.05 -10.23 13.48
N PHE A 553 -29.91 -9.60 14.28
CA PHE A 553 -29.56 -8.53 15.22
C PHE A 553 -28.77 -7.36 14.59
N GLY A 554 -28.90 -7.16 13.27
CA GLY A 554 -28.18 -6.15 12.51
C GLY A 554 -28.75 -4.75 12.66
N THR A 555 -27.95 -3.75 12.29
CA THR A 555 -28.38 -2.34 12.28
C THR A 555 -29.44 -2.04 11.23
N VAL A 556 -29.67 -2.95 10.27
CA VAL A 556 -30.68 -2.82 9.23
C VAL A 556 -32.10 -2.71 9.80
N GLY A 557 -32.36 -3.28 10.99
CA GLY A 557 -33.63 -3.10 11.70
C GLY A 557 -33.93 -1.64 12.06
N LEU A 558 -32.95 -0.75 12.13
CA LEU A 558 -33.20 0.68 12.36
C LEU A 558 -33.76 1.40 11.12
N LEU A 559 -33.56 0.81 9.93
CA LEU A 559 -33.90 1.39 8.64
C LEU A 559 -35.13 0.71 8.02
N LEU A 560 -35.10 -0.62 7.95
CA LEU A 560 -35.96 -1.43 7.08
C LEU A 560 -37.44 -1.37 7.46
N HIS A 561 -37.79 -1.24 8.74
CA HIS A 561 -39.19 -1.12 9.17
C HIS A 561 -39.89 0.10 8.54
N SER A 562 -39.17 1.21 8.35
CA SER A 562 -39.73 2.43 7.73
C SER A 562 -40.03 2.26 6.24
N VAL A 563 -39.30 1.36 5.56
CA VAL A 563 -39.52 1.02 4.15
C VAL A 563 -40.65 0.01 4.02
N LEU A 564 -40.59 -1.12 4.76
CA LEU A 564 -41.59 -2.20 4.65
C LEU A 564 -43.00 -1.75 5.04
N GLY A 565 -43.14 -0.90 6.06
CA GLY A 565 -44.42 -0.31 6.42
C GLY A 565 -45.03 0.52 5.29
N LYS A 566 -44.19 1.24 4.53
CA LYS A 566 -44.64 1.99 3.35
C LYS A 566 -44.89 1.09 2.13
N LEU A 567 -44.32 -0.10 2.06
CA LEU A 567 -44.61 -1.10 1.01
C LEU A 567 -45.87 -1.94 1.29
N ASN A 568 -46.49 -1.80 2.47
CA ASN A 568 -47.62 -2.61 2.92
C ASN A 568 -47.31 -4.12 2.92
N ALA A 569 -46.09 -4.50 3.32
CA ALA A 569 -45.71 -5.90 3.50
C ALA A 569 -46.07 -6.39 4.91
N GLU A 570 -46.61 -7.61 5.02
CA GLU A 570 -46.84 -8.29 6.30
C GLU A 570 -45.58 -9.07 6.69
N VAL A 571 -44.97 -8.71 7.82
CA VAL A 571 -43.61 -9.19 8.17
C VAL A 571 -43.60 -9.99 9.46
N LEU A 572 -43.24 -11.27 9.38
CA LEU A 572 -42.92 -12.12 10.53
C LEU A 572 -41.43 -11.98 10.86
N SER A 573 -41.11 -11.32 11.96
CA SER A 573 -39.74 -10.88 12.26
C SER A 573 -39.02 -11.77 13.29
N PHE A 574 -37.77 -12.11 13.00
CA PHE A 574 -36.79 -12.74 13.90
C PHE A 574 -35.62 -11.78 14.18
N ASN A 575 -35.13 -11.80 15.42
CA ASN A 575 -33.97 -11.02 15.85
C ASN A 575 -33.99 -9.52 15.45
N PRO A 576 -35.12 -8.78 15.62
CA PRO A 576 -35.35 -7.49 14.94
C PRO A 576 -34.60 -6.28 15.52
N TYR A 577 -34.02 -6.40 16.72
CA TYR A 577 -33.31 -5.31 17.38
C TYR A 577 -31.80 -5.41 17.15
N ALA A 578 -31.14 -4.26 17.02
CA ALA A 578 -29.70 -4.21 16.78
C ALA A 578 -28.91 -4.61 18.04
N ALA A 579 -28.11 -5.68 17.93
CA ALA A 579 -27.25 -6.18 18.99
C ALA A 579 -26.07 -6.97 18.39
N THR A 580 -25.00 -6.26 17.99
CA THR A 580 -23.85 -6.81 17.26
C THR A 580 -23.26 -8.06 17.93
N GLY A 581 -23.06 -8.04 19.25
CA GLY A 581 -22.48 -9.20 19.95
C GLY A 581 -23.34 -10.48 19.85
N ARG A 582 -24.67 -10.35 19.68
CA ARG A 582 -25.56 -11.49 19.42
C ARG A 582 -25.57 -11.88 17.95
N ALA A 583 -25.40 -10.92 17.04
CA ALA A 583 -25.32 -11.16 15.61
C ALA A 583 -24.18 -12.14 15.27
N ILE A 584 -23.02 -11.96 15.90
CA ILE A 584 -21.82 -12.75 15.64
C ILE A 584 -21.94 -14.19 16.19
N SER A 585 -22.72 -14.39 17.25
CA SER A 585 -22.94 -15.74 17.82
C SER A 585 -23.96 -16.59 17.06
N LEU A 586 -24.57 -16.07 15.99
CA LEU A 586 -25.59 -16.80 15.23
C LEU A 586 -24.95 -17.83 14.29
N VAL A 587 -25.47 -19.05 14.31
CA VAL A 587 -25.11 -20.10 13.36
C VAL A 587 -26.01 -20.00 12.13
N ARG A 588 -25.42 -19.69 10.97
CA ARG A 588 -26.17 -19.39 9.74
C ARG A 588 -27.07 -20.54 9.27
N GLU A 589 -26.60 -21.78 9.37
CA GLU A 589 -27.37 -23.00 9.06
C GLU A 589 -28.65 -23.11 9.92
N GLU A 590 -28.56 -22.83 11.21
CA GLU A 590 -29.73 -22.87 12.11
C GLU A 590 -30.73 -21.77 11.75
N GLN A 591 -30.25 -20.57 11.40
CA GLN A 591 -31.11 -19.49 10.92
C GLN A 591 -31.85 -19.90 9.64
N ARG A 592 -31.13 -20.44 8.64
CA ARG A 592 -31.71 -20.92 7.38
C ARG A 592 -32.81 -21.94 7.63
N ASN A 593 -32.53 -22.97 8.42
CA ASN A 593 -33.49 -24.02 8.75
C ASN A 593 -34.71 -23.47 9.48
N LYS A 594 -34.51 -22.55 10.42
CA LYS A 594 -35.59 -21.91 11.17
C LYS A 594 -36.48 -21.04 10.28
N VAL A 595 -35.88 -20.15 9.48
CA VAL A 595 -36.62 -19.24 8.59
C VAL A 595 -37.33 -20.05 7.51
N SER A 596 -36.65 -21.00 6.87
CA SER A 596 -37.24 -21.90 5.86
C SER A 596 -38.47 -22.64 6.38
N ARG A 597 -38.38 -23.25 7.57
CA ARG A 597 -39.52 -23.92 8.20
C ARG A 597 -40.69 -22.97 8.42
N VAL A 598 -40.42 -21.77 8.94
CA VAL A 598 -41.47 -20.79 9.26
C VAL A 598 -42.11 -20.22 7.98
N VAL A 599 -41.35 -20.02 6.91
CA VAL A 599 -41.87 -19.60 5.60
C VAL A 599 -42.93 -20.59 5.11
N VAL A 600 -42.60 -21.88 5.16
CA VAL A 600 -43.51 -22.96 4.72
C VAL A 600 -44.72 -23.08 5.66
N GLU A 601 -44.51 -23.06 6.98
CA GLU A 601 -45.58 -23.23 7.98
C GLU A 601 -46.57 -22.05 8.01
N SER A 602 -46.08 -20.82 7.82
CA SER A 602 -46.91 -19.61 7.79
C SER A 602 -47.57 -19.36 6.43
N GLY A 603 -47.16 -20.08 5.38
CA GLY A 603 -47.57 -19.82 4.01
C GLY A 603 -47.15 -18.43 3.52
N SER A 604 -45.96 -17.98 3.94
CA SER A 604 -45.37 -16.71 3.50
C SER A 604 -44.87 -16.82 2.05
N ASP A 605 -44.85 -15.70 1.34
CA ASP A 605 -44.46 -15.63 -0.07
C ASP A 605 -42.94 -15.80 -0.27
N LEU A 606 -42.15 -15.36 0.71
CA LEU A 606 -40.71 -15.57 0.76
C LEU A 606 -40.15 -15.38 2.18
N GLY A 607 -38.93 -15.88 2.38
CA GLY A 607 -38.08 -15.60 3.52
C GLY A 607 -36.86 -14.79 3.14
N VAL A 608 -36.37 -13.97 4.07
CA VAL A 608 -35.19 -13.12 3.90
C VAL A 608 -34.32 -13.19 5.15
N ILE A 609 -33.01 -13.42 4.97
CA ILE A 609 -32.03 -13.38 6.07
C ILE A 609 -30.97 -12.33 5.74
N PHE A 610 -31.03 -11.19 6.42
CA PHE A 610 -30.08 -10.10 6.21
C PHE A 610 -28.69 -10.42 6.79
N ASN A 611 -27.66 -9.92 6.13
CA ASN A 611 -26.36 -9.73 6.77
C ASN A 611 -26.46 -8.58 7.81
N PRO A 612 -25.81 -8.67 8.99
CA PRO A 612 -25.89 -7.63 10.03
C PRO A 612 -25.54 -6.20 9.58
N ALA A 613 -24.68 -6.05 8.56
CA ALA A 613 -24.30 -4.75 7.99
C ALA A 613 -25.38 -4.11 7.10
N GLY A 614 -26.33 -4.91 6.60
CA GLY A 614 -27.41 -4.47 5.71
C GLY A 614 -27.02 -4.37 4.23
N GLU A 615 -25.85 -4.86 3.83
CA GLU A 615 -25.35 -4.79 2.45
C GLU A 615 -25.86 -5.92 1.55
N SER A 616 -26.23 -7.06 2.13
CA SER A 616 -26.70 -8.26 1.41
C SER A 616 -27.75 -9.02 2.21
N PHE A 617 -28.43 -9.96 1.54
CA PHE A 617 -29.40 -10.87 2.14
C PHE A 617 -29.40 -12.23 1.43
N GLU A 618 -29.86 -13.27 2.14
CA GLU A 618 -30.22 -14.56 1.55
C GLU A 618 -31.73 -14.63 1.35
N LEU A 619 -32.17 -15.23 0.24
CA LEU A 619 -33.58 -15.44 -0.06
C LEU A 619 -33.98 -16.90 0.18
N ILE A 620 -35.22 -17.08 0.61
CA ILE A 620 -35.85 -18.39 0.74
C ILE A 620 -37.19 -18.33 0.01
N ASP A 621 -37.44 -19.25 -0.90
CA ASP A 621 -38.73 -19.29 -1.59
C ASP A 621 -39.87 -19.82 -0.70
N ASN A 622 -41.11 -19.69 -1.16
CA ASN A 622 -42.32 -20.17 -0.50
C ASN A 622 -42.39 -21.72 -0.36
N LYS A 623 -41.42 -22.47 -0.89
CA LYS A 623 -41.24 -23.91 -0.67
C LYS A 623 -40.12 -24.23 0.32
N GLY A 624 -39.46 -23.22 0.86
CA GLY A 624 -38.39 -23.36 1.83
C GLY A 624 -37.01 -23.59 1.20
N ARG A 625 -36.86 -23.48 -0.13
CA ARG A 625 -35.54 -23.60 -0.79
C ARG A 625 -34.74 -22.32 -0.51
N VAL A 626 -33.56 -22.50 0.08
CA VAL A 626 -32.63 -21.40 0.35
C VAL A 626 -31.80 -21.14 -0.91
N LEU A 627 -31.76 -19.89 -1.36
CA LEU A 627 -31.00 -19.46 -2.53
C LEU A 627 -29.64 -18.92 -2.08
N ILE A 628 -28.59 -19.70 -2.34
CA ILE A 628 -27.20 -19.37 -2.02
C ILE A 628 -26.29 -19.75 -3.19
N GLY A 629 -25.08 -19.19 -3.25
CA GLY A 629 -24.10 -19.59 -4.25
C GLY A 629 -24.57 -19.34 -5.68
N GLN A 630 -24.38 -20.34 -6.53
CA GLN A 630 -24.75 -20.26 -7.95
C GLN A 630 -26.26 -20.24 -8.18
N ASP A 631 -27.05 -20.89 -7.31
CA ASP A 631 -28.52 -20.88 -7.39
C ASP A 631 -29.06 -19.47 -7.19
N PHE A 632 -28.46 -18.69 -6.28
CA PHE A 632 -28.79 -17.28 -6.10
C PHE A 632 -28.51 -16.47 -7.37
N VAL A 633 -27.30 -16.59 -7.94
CA VAL A 633 -26.92 -15.87 -9.16
C VAL A 633 -27.87 -16.21 -10.31
N TYR A 634 -28.14 -17.49 -10.53
CA TYR A 634 -29.04 -17.93 -11.61
C TYR A 634 -30.47 -17.41 -11.40
N ALA A 635 -31.01 -17.52 -10.18
CA ALA A 635 -32.36 -17.05 -9.88
C ALA A 635 -32.50 -15.53 -10.05
N MET A 636 -31.49 -14.74 -9.68
CA MET A 636 -31.51 -13.29 -9.89
C MET A 636 -31.39 -12.92 -11.37
N VAL A 637 -30.57 -13.64 -12.15
CA VAL A 637 -30.54 -13.48 -13.61
C VAL A 637 -31.91 -13.74 -14.22
N GLU A 638 -32.57 -14.84 -13.85
CA GLU A 638 -33.90 -15.18 -14.36
C GLU A 638 -34.96 -14.15 -13.95
N LEU A 639 -34.92 -13.68 -12.70
CA LEU A 639 -35.86 -12.69 -12.19
C LEU A 639 -35.74 -11.36 -12.95
N PHE A 640 -34.54 -10.79 -13.01
CA PHE A 640 -34.34 -9.48 -13.66
C PHE A 640 -34.43 -9.55 -15.19
N ALA A 641 -34.28 -10.73 -15.78
CA ALA A 641 -34.55 -10.93 -17.20
C ALA A 641 -36.04 -10.78 -17.57
N LEU A 642 -36.97 -10.85 -16.60
CA LEU A 642 -38.40 -10.64 -16.86
C LEU A 642 -38.74 -9.22 -17.31
N GLU A 643 -37.92 -8.23 -16.94
CA GLU A 643 -38.18 -6.83 -17.26
C GLU A 643 -37.98 -6.53 -18.77
N HIS A 644 -37.25 -7.38 -19.50
CA HIS A 644 -37.00 -7.25 -20.96
C HIS A 644 -36.56 -5.85 -21.42
N VAL A 645 -35.73 -5.16 -20.62
CA VAL A 645 -35.25 -3.81 -20.95
C VAL A 645 -34.06 -3.89 -21.92
N PRO A 646 -34.16 -3.34 -23.14
CA PRO A 646 -33.06 -3.36 -24.11
C PRO A 646 -31.80 -2.65 -23.58
N GLY A 647 -30.63 -3.19 -23.88
CA GLY A 647 -29.36 -2.61 -23.43
C GLY A 647 -29.02 -2.86 -21.94
N SER A 648 -29.73 -3.78 -21.29
CA SER A 648 -29.38 -4.23 -19.93
C SER A 648 -28.08 -5.02 -19.91
N GLN A 649 -27.26 -4.79 -18.89
CA GLN A 649 -25.90 -5.32 -18.75
C GLN A 649 -25.72 -5.96 -17.38
N PHE A 650 -25.39 -7.25 -17.37
CA PHE A 650 -25.19 -8.02 -16.14
C PHE A 650 -23.71 -8.33 -15.93
N TYR A 651 -23.19 -7.89 -14.80
CA TYR A 651 -21.83 -8.10 -14.32
C TYR A 651 -21.82 -9.28 -13.35
N LEU A 652 -21.29 -10.41 -13.79
CA LEU A 652 -21.23 -11.64 -13.01
C LEU A 652 -19.80 -11.88 -12.54
N SER A 653 -19.60 -12.21 -11.26
CA SER A 653 -18.23 -12.45 -10.78
C SER A 653 -17.55 -13.57 -11.57
N VAL A 654 -16.21 -13.55 -11.64
CA VAL A 654 -15.40 -14.60 -12.30
C VAL A 654 -15.62 -16.02 -11.77
N GLU A 655 -16.35 -16.20 -10.67
CA GLU A 655 -16.71 -17.50 -10.11
C GLU A 655 -18.09 -17.98 -10.56
N SER A 656 -18.83 -17.17 -11.30
CA SER A 656 -20.20 -17.45 -11.72
C SER A 656 -20.24 -18.56 -12.77
N SER A 657 -21.24 -19.43 -12.66
CA SER A 657 -21.48 -20.56 -13.55
C SER A 657 -21.76 -20.11 -14.98
N ASN A 658 -21.20 -20.85 -15.94
CA ASN A 658 -21.47 -20.69 -17.38
C ASN A 658 -22.98 -20.83 -17.69
N LYS A 659 -23.74 -21.58 -16.88
CA LYS A 659 -25.20 -21.73 -17.07
C LYS A 659 -25.97 -20.44 -16.78
N ALA A 660 -25.57 -19.68 -15.76
CA ALA A 660 -26.20 -18.38 -15.46
C ALA A 660 -25.87 -17.36 -16.57
N ILE A 661 -24.64 -17.38 -17.08
CA ILE A 661 -24.20 -16.53 -18.20
C ILE A 661 -24.98 -16.85 -19.47
N ALA A 662 -25.06 -18.14 -19.83
CA ALA A 662 -25.82 -18.59 -20.99
C ALA A 662 -27.29 -18.19 -20.86
N ARG A 663 -27.87 -18.32 -19.66
CA ARG A 663 -29.26 -17.93 -19.42
C ARG A 663 -29.53 -16.44 -19.63
N ALA A 664 -28.63 -15.56 -19.17
CA ALA A 664 -28.74 -14.13 -19.43
C ALA A 664 -28.68 -13.82 -20.94
N ARG A 665 -27.75 -14.45 -21.66
CA ARG A 665 -27.61 -14.27 -23.11
C ARG A 665 -28.82 -14.77 -23.90
N ASP A 666 -29.40 -15.90 -23.50
CA ASP A 666 -30.63 -16.44 -24.09
C ASP A 666 -31.82 -15.47 -23.93
N ARG A 667 -31.77 -14.60 -22.92
CA ARG A 667 -32.75 -13.55 -22.66
C ARG A 667 -32.40 -12.21 -23.33
N GLY A 668 -31.35 -12.18 -24.16
CA GLY A 668 -30.91 -10.98 -24.88
C GLY A 668 -30.22 -9.94 -23.99
N ILE A 669 -29.62 -10.38 -22.88
CA ILE A 669 -28.93 -9.52 -21.92
C ILE A 669 -27.42 -9.62 -22.15
N ASP A 670 -26.74 -8.48 -22.19
CA ASP A 670 -25.30 -8.43 -22.32
C ASP A 670 -24.65 -8.83 -20.99
N THR A 671 -23.67 -9.74 -21.03
CA THR A 671 -23.01 -10.27 -19.83
C THR A 671 -21.53 -9.95 -19.82
N TYR A 672 -21.04 -9.47 -18.69
CA TYR A 672 -19.63 -9.17 -18.46
C TYR A 672 -19.13 -9.86 -17.20
N PHE A 673 -17.84 -10.20 -17.17
CA PHE A 673 -17.21 -10.72 -15.96
C PHE A 673 -16.65 -9.56 -15.13
N THR A 674 -16.82 -9.63 -13.81
CA THR A 674 -16.20 -8.73 -12.82
C THR A 674 -15.35 -9.53 -11.83
N LYS A 675 -14.42 -8.86 -11.15
CA LYS A 675 -13.67 -9.46 -10.02
C LYS A 675 -14.63 -9.92 -8.92
N SER A 676 -14.16 -10.82 -8.05
CA SER A 676 -15.00 -11.38 -6.97
C SER A 676 -15.29 -10.39 -5.83
N SER A 677 -14.54 -9.28 -5.75
CA SER A 677 -14.76 -8.26 -4.72
C SER A 677 -16.02 -7.41 -5.00
N SER A 678 -16.82 -7.19 -3.97
CA SER A 678 -18.04 -6.35 -4.06
C SER A 678 -17.74 -4.91 -4.48
N GLN A 679 -16.53 -4.41 -4.15
CA GLN A 679 -16.06 -3.09 -4.57
C GLN A 679 -15.86 -2.99 -6.08
N ALA A 680 -15.16 -3.95 -6.69
CA ALA A 680 -14.92 -3.96 -8.14
C ALA A 680 -16.24 -4.08 -8.91
N MET A 681 -17.12 -4.99 -8.47
CA MET A 681 -18.45 -5.14 -9.04
C MET A 681 -19.27 -3.85 -8.95
N CYS A 682 -19.19 -3.13 -7.82
CA CYS A 682 -19.85 -1.85 -7.69
C CYS A 682 -19.29 -0.79 -8.67
N HIS A 683 -17.97 -0.76 -8.85
CA HIS A 683 -17.33 0.15 -9.80
C HIS A 683 -17.83 -0.12 -11.22
N ASP A 684 -17.80 -1.38 -11.65
CA ASP A 684 -18.21 -1.78 -13.00
C ASP A 684 -19.69 -1.46 -13.28
N VAL A 685 -20.58 -1.76 -12.32
CA VAL A 685 -22.03 -1.46 -12.42
C VAL A 685 -22.28 0.06 -12.50
N LEU A 686 -21.56 0.86 -11.71
CA LEU A 686 -21.70 2.31 -11.72
C LEU A 686 -21.19 2.93 -13.02
N GLU A 687 -20.04 2.46 -13.53
CA GLU A 687 -19.48 2.89 -14.80
C GLU A 687 -20.42 2.59 -15.98
N ALA A 688 -20.95 1.38 -16.03
CA ALA A 688 -21.90 0.96 -17.07
C ALA A 688 -23.20 1.78 -17.09
N SER A 689 -23.67 2.20 -15.91
CA SER A 689 -24.88 3.00 -15.79
C SER A 689 -24.74 4.42 -16.39
N GLY A 690 -23.54 4.81 -16.84
CA GLY A 690 -23.27 6.12 -17.45
C GLY A 690 -23.30 7.29 -16.45
N LYS A 691 -23.40 6.98 -15.15
CA LYS A 691 -23.59 7.97 -14.09
C LYS A 691 -22.24 8.51 -13.63
N SER A 692 -21.80 9.58 -14.28
CA SER A 692 -20.65 10.36 -13.85
C SER A 692 -20.91 11.15 -12.55
N ARG A 693 -19.82 11.58 -11.91
CA ARG A 693 -19.64 12.31 -10.64
C ARG A 693 -20.58 13.50 -10.35
N SER A 694 -21.40 13.93 -11.31
CA SER A 694 -22.20 15.17 -11.27
C SER A 694 -23.71 14.95 -11.37
N GLN A 695 -24.20 13.72 -11.57
CA GLN A 695 -25.63 13.45 -11.69
C GLN A 695 -26.26 12.83 -10.43
N PRO A 696 -27.45 13.27 -9.99
CA PRO A 696 -28.19 12.62 -8.91
C PRO A 696 -28.55 11.18 -9.28
N LEU A 697 -28.32 10.24 -8.37
CA LEU A 697 -28.73 8.83 -8.54
C LEU A 697 -30.27 8.67 -8.60
N HIS A 698 -31.02 9.62 -8.06
CA HIS A 698 -32.50 9.63 -7.97
C HIS A 698 -33.22 9.95 -9.29
N ASN A 699 -32.51 10.11 -10.42
CA ASN A 699 -33.12 10.40 -11.72
C ASN A 699 -33.41 9.16 -12.57
N GLU A 700 -33.26 7.95 -12.01
CA GLU A 700 -33.92 6.78 -12.59
C GLU A 700 -35.43 6.97 -12.39
N GLY A 701 -36.14 7.34 -13.45
CA GLY A 701 -37.59 7.19 -13.47
C GLY A 701 -37.98 5.75 -13.13
N ARG A 702 -39.24 5.53 -12.76
CA ARG A 702 -39.77 4.20 -12.40
C ARG A 702 -39.60 3.13 -13.49
N ASP A 703 -39.39 3.56 -14.74
CA ASP A 703 -39.10 2.70 -15.88
C ASP A 703 -37.65 2.95 -16.34
N PRO A 704 -36.70 2.05 -16.00
CA PRO A 704 -35.29 2.23 -16.35
C PRO A 704 -35.07 2.05 -17.86
N THR A 705 -34.18 2.84 -18.46
CA THR A 705 -33.78 2.71 -19.87
C THR A 705 -32.83 1.54 -20.12
N SER A 706 -32.18 1.04 -19.06
CA SER A 706 -31.30 -0.13 -19.04
C SER A 706 -31.13 -0.59 -17.58
N ILE A 707 -30.95 -1.89 -17.35
CA ILE A 707 -30.65 -2.42 -16.02
C ILE A 707 -29.16 -2.79 -15.97
N SER A 708 -28.43 -2.19 -15.03
CA SER A 708 -27.05 -2.57 -14.71
C SER A 708 -27.04 -3.33 -13.38
N LEU A 709 -26.76 -4.63 -13.43
CA LEU A 709 -26.85 -5.54 -12.28
C LEU A 709 -25.54 -6.29 -12.07
N GLY A 710 -25.01 -6.23 -10.85
CA GLY A 710 -23.88 -7.00 -10.38
C GLY A 710 -24.31 -8.18 -9.51
N LEU A 711 -23.80 -9.39 -9.76
CA LEU A 711 -24.08 -10.58 -8.94
C LEU A 711 -22.81 -11.38 -8.63
N SER A 712 -22.74 -11.90 -7.42
CA SER A 712 -21.67 -12.82 -6.97
C SER A 712 -22.26 -14.02 -6.22
N PRO A 713 -21.67 -15.23 -6.34
CA PRO A 713 -22.05 -16.40 -5.56
C PRO A 713 -21.94 -16.21 -4.03
N SER A 714 -21.22 -15.19 -3.57
CA SER A 714 -21.19 -14.77 -2.16
C SER A 714 -22.53 -14.26 -1.63
N GLY A 715 -23.54 -14.06 -2.49
CA GLY A 715 -24.81 -13.42 -2.15
C GLY A 715 -24.79 -11.90 -2.29
N SER A 716 -23.69 -11.33 -2.81
CA SER A 716 -23.60 -9.90 -3.10
C SER A 716 -24.41 -9.57 -4.37
N MET A 717 -25.26 -8.56 -4.26
CA MET A 717 -26.02 -7.99 -5.37
C MET A 717 -25.83 -6.47 -5.38
N VAL A 718 -25.57 -5.91 -6.55
CA VAL A 718 -25.41 -4.45 -6.72
C VAL A 718 -26.29 -4.00 -7.88
N LEU A 719 -27.11 -3.00 -7.63
CA LEU A 719 -27.93 -2.33 -8.64
C LEU A 719 -27.59 -0.85 -8.63
N SER A 720 -27.60 -0.22 -9.81
CA SER A 720 -27.63 1.25 -9.86
C SER A 720 -28.94 1.71 -9.22
N GLY A 721 -28.86 2.58 -8.22
CA GLY A 721 -30.04 2.90 -7.42
C GLY A 721 -29.80 4.10 -6.53
N VAL A 722 -30.24 4.03 -5.27
CA VAL A 722 -30.21 5.15 -4.31
C VAL A 722 -28.80 5.45 -3.79
N VAL A 723 -27.91 4.45 -3.77
CA VAL A 723 -26.54 4.54 -3.25
C VAL A 723 -25.52 4.01 -4.25
N ALA A 724 -24.27 4.47 -4.13
CA ALA A 724 -23.14 3.98 -4.91
C ALA A 724 -22.46 2.80 -4.20
N GLY A 725 -23.17 1.68 -4.05
CA GLY A 725 -22.69 0.53 -3.29
C GLY A 725 -23.73 -0.57 -3.11
N PRO A 726 -23.35 -1.71 -2.49
CA PRO A 726 -24.29 -2.72 -2.05
C PRO A 726 -25.33 -2.15 -1.08
N ASP A 727 -26.60 -2.41 -1.36
CA ASP A 727 -27.73 -1.98 -0.54
C ASP A 727 -28.80 -3.07 -0.48
N GLY A 728 -28.75 -3.89 0.57
CA GLY A 728 -29.68 -4.99 0.74
C GLY A 728 -31.14 -4.53 0.87
N VAL A 729 -31.39 -3.32 1.37
CA VAL A 729 -32.76 -2.80 1.55
C VAL A 729 -33.35 -2.40 0.20
N PHE A 730 -32.60 -1.63 -0.60
CA PHE A 730 -32.98 -1.29 -1.97
C PHE A 730 -33.13 -2.54 -2.85
N ASN A 731 -32.15 -3.44 -2.79
CA ASN A 731 -32.12 -4.69 -3.52
C ASN A 731 -33.34 -5.57 -3.22
N LEU A 732 -33.74 -5.69 -1.94
CA LEU A 732 -34.94 -6.43 -1.57
C LEU A 732 -36.19 -5.76 -2.15
N ALA A 733 -36.29 -4.43 -2.05
CA ALA A 733 -37.41 -3.69 -2.60
C ALA A 733 -37.54 -3.86 -4.12
N LYS A 734 -36.41 -3.90 -4.84
CA LYS A 734 -36.36 -4.22 -6.28
C LYS A 734 -36.77 -5.66 -6.60
N VAL A 735 -36.36 -6.64 -5.80
CA VAL A 735 -36.84 -8.03 -5.96
C VAL A 735 -38.35 -8.11 -5.80
N LEU A 736 -38.92 -7.45 -4.78
CA LEU A 736 -40.37 -7.39 -4.57
C LEU A 736 -41.08 -6.65 -5.72
N GLU A 737 -40.49 -5.58 -6.25
CA GLU A 737 -41.01 -4.85 -7.40
C GLU A 737 -41.16 -5.76 -8.63
N VAL A 738 -40.08 -6.43 -9.04
CA VAL A 738 -40.08 -7.28 -10.24
C VAL A 738 -41.05 -8.45 -10.07
N LEU A 739 -41.08 -9.08 -8.90
CA LEU A 739 -42.06 -10.14 -8.59
C LEU A 739 -43.51 -9.62 -8.69
N ALA A 740 -43.78 -8.43 -8.18
CA ALA A 740 -45.11 -7.83 -8.22
C ALA A 740 -45.54 -7.44 -9.64
N ARG A 741 -44.67 -6.76 -10.41
CA ARG A 741 -44.96 -6.32 -11.80
C ARG A 741 -45.29 -7.49 -12.71
N HIS A 742 -44.61 -8.62 -12.52
CA HIS A 742 -44.83 -9.82 -13.33
C HIS A 742 -45.79 -10.85 -12.69
N GLY A 743 -46.29 -10.58 -11.49
CA GLY A 743 -47.21 -11.46 -10.78
C GLY A 743 -46.64 -12.84 -10.43
N ARG A 744 -45.31 -13.00 -10.42
CA ARG A 744 -44.60 -14.27 -10.20
C ARG A 744 -44.37 -14.54 -8.71
N SER A 745 -44.28 -15.80 -8.32
CA SER A 745 -43.73 -16.20 -7.01
C SER A 745 -42.22 -16.45 -7.12
N LEU A 746 -41.52 -16.44 -5.98
CA LEU A 746 -40.09 -16.77 -5.98
C LEU A 746 -39.88 -18.25 -6.35
N ASP A 747 -40.77 -19.18 -5.96
CA ASP A 747 -40.64 -20.58 -6.38
C ASP A 747 -40.75 -20.78 -7.90
N GLU A 748 -41.57 -19.97 -8.58
CA GLU A 748 -41.69 -20.03 -10.05
C GLU A 748 -40.38 -19.63 -10.74
N ILE A 749 -39.61 -18.72 -10.14
CA ILE A 749 -38.29 -18.33 -10.65
C ILE A 749 -37.25 -19.42 -10.37
N THR A 750 -37.32 -20.06 -9.20
CA THR A 750 -36.30 -21.01 -8.75
C THR A 750 -36.52 -22.42 -9.28
N ARG A 751 -37.74 -22.77 -9.68
CA ARG A 751 -38.13 -24.11 -10.15
C ARG A 751 -37.31 -24.60 -11.33
N ASP A 752 -36.97 -23.69 -12.24
CA ASP A 752 -36.26 -24.00 -13.49
C ASP A 752 -34.73 -23.81 -13.38
N VAL A 753 -34.21 -23.55 -12.18
CA VAL A 753 -32.75 -23.50 -11.95
C VAL A 753 -32.18 -24.89 -12.27
N PRO A 754 -31.34 -25.03 -13.32
CA PRO A 754 -30.74 -26.30 -13.66
C PRO A 754 -29.76 -26.73 -12.57
N PRO A 755 -29.43 -28.02 -12.45
CA PRO A 755 -28.39 -28.44 -11.53
C PRO A 755 -27.06 -27.79 -11.93
N ILE A 756 -26.46 -27.00 -11.04
CA ILE A 756 -25.16 -26.32 -11.24
C ILE A 756 -24.12 -27.00 -10.34
N PHE A 757 -23.07 -27.55 -10.93
CA PHE A 757 -22.02 -28.26 -10.21
C PHE A 757 -20.74 -27.42 -10.22
N VAL A 758 -20.63 -26.53 -9.23
CA VAL A 758 -19.44 -25.71 -9.00
C VAL A 758 -18.88 -26.05 -7.62
N LYS A 759 -17.59 -26.37 -7.53
CA LYS A 759 -16.90 -26.56 -6.25
C LYS A 759 -15.63 -25.75 -6.21
N SER A 760 -15.28 -25.30 -5.00
CA SER A 760 -14.04 -24.55 -4.74
C SER A 760 -13.27 -25.12 -3.57
N ALA A 761 -11.95 -25.04 -3.62
CA ALA A 761 -11.06 -25.36 -2.52
C ALA A 761 -9.94 -24.31 -2.41
N LYS A 762 -9.33 -24.20 -1.24
CA LYS A 762 -8.13 -23.38 -1.03
C LYS A 762 -6.92 -24.30 -0.87
N THR A 763 -5.80 -23.93 -1.49
CA THR A 763 -4.50 -24.58 -1.28
C THR A 763 -3.48 -23.56 -0.75
N HIS A 764 -2.53 -23.99 0.07
CA HIS A 764 -1.52 -23.10 0.63
C HIS A 764 -0.57 -22.60 -0.45
N THR A 765 -0.35 -21.29 -0.51
CA THR A 765 0.52 -20.64 -1.49
C THR A 765 1.23 -19.46 -0.81
N PRO A 766 2.54 -19.58 -0.48
CA PRO A 766 3.32 -18.49 0.10
C PRO A 766 3.23 -17.21 -0.75
N PHE A 767 3.21 -16.05 -0.11
CA PHE A 767 3.10 -14.74 -0.80
C PHE A 767 4.16 -14.55 -1.90
N GLU A 768 5.40 -14.95 -1.62
CA GLU A 768 6.53 -14.83 -2.54
C GLU A 768 6.34 -15.65 -3.82
N LEU A 769 5.59 -16.75 -3.74
CA LEU A 769 5.37 -17.68 -4.84
C LEU A 769 4.11 -17.39 -5.65
N LYS A 770 3.19 -16.54 -5.17
CA LYS A 770 1.94 -16.22 -5.90
C LYS A 770 2.22 -15.62 -7.27
N GLY A 771 3.18 -14.71 -7.37
CA GLY A 771 3.57 -14.08 -8.64
C GLY A 771 4.18 -15.08 -9.63
N SER A 772 5.07 -15.95 -9.14
CA SER A 772 5.68 -17.02 -9.94
C SER A 772 4.65 -18.05 -10.39
N LEU A 773 3.72 -18.44 -9.52
CA LEU A 773 2.61 -19.34 -9.85
C LEU A 773 1.76 -18.78 -10.99
N MET A 774 1.38 -17.51 -10.91
CA MET A 774 0.57 -16.87 -11.97
C MET A 774 1.32 -16.78 -13.30
N ARG A 775 2.62 -16.44 -13.27
CA ARG A 775 3.45 -16.41 -14.48
C ARG A 775 3.57 -17.80 -15.11
N TYR A 776 3.82 -18.82 -14.29
CA TYR A 776 3.96 -20.19 -14.77
C TYR A 776 2.65 -20.75 -15.33
N LEU A 777 1.51 -20.47 -14.67
CA LEU A 777 0.19 -20.84 -15.16
C LEU A 777 -0.09 -20.20 -16.53
N LEU A 778 0.21 -18.90 -16.69
CA LEU A 778 0.10 -18.18 -17.97
C LEU A 778 0.98 -18.78 -19.09
N GLU A 779 2.21 -19.17 -18.76
CA GLU A 779 3.14 -19.78 -19.73
C GLU A 779 2.72 -21.21 -20.11
N SER A 780 2.12 -21.95 -19.18
CA SER A 780 1.64 -23.33 -19.40
C SER A 780 0.31 -23.39 -20.18
N GLU A 781 -0.54 -22.36 -20.05
CA GLU A 781 -1.85 -22.23 -20.67
C GLU A 781 -1.80 -21.27 -21.87
N ALA A 782 -0.98 -21.59 -22.88
CA ALA A 782 -0.86 -20.81 -24.12
C ALA A 782 -2.03 -21.07 -25.10
N SER A 783 -3.29 -20.90 -24.68
CA SER A 783 -4.48 -21.22 -25.48
C SER A 783 -5.49 -20.07 -25.64
N GLU A 784 -6.26 -20.09 -26.73
CA GLU A 784 -7.42 -19.21 -26.95
C GLU A 784 -8.51 -19.51 -25.91
N GLY A 785 -8.95 -18.51 -25.15
CA GLY A 785 -10.07 -18.64 -24.18
C GLY A 785 -9.73 -18.41 -22.70
N VAL A 786 -8.52 -17.92 -22.39
CA VAL A 786 -8.10 -17.53 -21.03
C VAL A 786 -8.66 -16.15 -20.67
N LEU A 787 -9.29 -16.03 -19.49
CA LEU A 787 -9.78 -14.79 -18.91
C LEU A 787 -8.91 -14.39 -17.69
N LEU A 788 -8.34 -13.18 -17.74
CA LEU A 788 -7.41 -12.64 -16.74
C LEU A 788 -8.03 -11.44 -16.01
N ILE A 789 -9.05 -11.69 -15.19
CA ILE A 789 -9.75 -10.64 -14.44
C ILE A 789 -9.36 -10.67 -12.97
N ASP A 790 -9.47 -11.84 -12.35
CA ASP A 790 -9.16 -12.08 -10.93
C ASP A 790 -8.64 -13.51 -10.78
N GLY A 791 -7.37 -13.71 -11.16
CA GLY A 791 -6.80 -15.02 -11.42
C GLY A 791 -6.85 -15.43 -12.89
N ILE A 792 -6.66 -16.72 -13.15
CA ILE A 792 -6.73 -17.34 -14.49
C ILE A 792 -7.99 -18.20 -14.54
N ARG A 793 -8.97 -17.79 -15.36
CA ARG A 793 -10.14 -18.61 -15.70
C ARG A 793 -9.98 -19.17 -17.10
N THR A 794 -9.98 -20.49 -17.21
CA THR A 794 -9.92 -21.22 -18.48
C THR A 794 -11.26 -21.88 -18.75
N SER A 795 -11.66 -21.87 -20.03
CA SER A 795 -12.89 -22.53 -20.47
C SER A 795 -12.56 -23.96 -20.89
N ASP A 796 -13.32 -24.91 -20.38
CA ASP A 796 -13.08 -26.33 -20.65
C ASP A 796 -13.93 -26.83 -21.83
N SER A 797 -13.42 -27.84 -22.55
CA SER A 797 -14.12 -28.45 -23.68
C SER A 797 -15.47 -29.10 -23.32
N ASP A 798 -15.70 -29.40 -22.04
CA ASP A 798 -16.94 -29.96 -21.53
C ASP A 798 -18.05 -28.89 -21.34
N GLY A 799 -17.74 -27.60 -21.53
CA GLY A 799 -18.61 -26.47 -21.25
C GLY A 799 -18.50 -25.92 -19.82
N GLY A 800 -17.62 -26.50 -19.01
CA GLY A 800 -17.26 -26.02 -17.67
C GLY A 800 -16.14 -24.98 -17.68
N PHE A 801 -15.59 -24.69 -16.51
CA PHE A 801 -14.42 -23.82 -16.37
C PHE A 801 -13.52 -24.27 -15.21
N THR A 802 -12.29 -23.80 -15.23
CA THR A 802 -11.33 -23.87 -14.11
C THR A 802 -10.83 -22.46 -13.82
N LEU A 803 -10.97 -22.00 -12.58
CA LEU A 803 -10.48 -20.72 -12.09
C LEU A 803 -9.43 -20.96 -11.01
N ILE A 804 -8.24 -20.38 -11.19
CA ILE A 804 -7.17 -20.36 -10.20
C ILE A 804 -6.91 -18.90 -9.84
N ALA A 805 -7.28 -18.52 -8.62
CA ALA A 805 -7.20 -17.15 -8.12
C ALA A 805 -6.40 -17.11 -6.81
N PRO A 806 -5.18 -16.55 -6.80
CA PRO A 806 -4.44 -16.30 -5.57
C PRO A 806 -5.21 -15.35 -4.66
N ASP A 807 -5.28 -15.66 -3.37
CA ASP A 807 -5.92 -14.81 -2.39
C ASP A 807 -5.09 -13.52 -2.21
N PRO A 808 -5.67 -12.31 -2.22
CA PRO A 808 -4.90 -11.08 -2.05
C PRO A 808 -4.36 -10.89 -0.63
N GLU A 809 -5.01 -11.49 0.38
CA GLU A 809 -4.78 -11.19 1.80
C GLU A 809 -4.19 -12.38 2.58
N ASP A 810 -4.47 -13.61 2.16
CA ASP A 810 -3.97 -14.83 2.81
C ASP A 810 -2.94 -15.58 1.97
N ALA A 811 -2.05 -16.35 2.59
CA ALA A 811 -1.10 -17.24 1.88
C ALA A 811 -1.79 -18.49 1.27
N LEU A 812 -2.84 -18.25 0.47
CA LEU A 812 -3.71 -19.26 -0.11
C LEU A 812 -3.95 -18.95 -1.59
N THR A 813 -4.27 -19.98 -2.36
CA THR A 813 -4.83 -19.86 -3.72
C THR A 813 -6.17 -20.60 -3.74
N LYS A 814 -7.21 -19.93 -4.20
CA LYS A 814 -8.54 -20.52 -4.39
C LYS A 814 -8.64 -21.12 -5.79
N VAL A 815 -9.02 -22.39 -5.85
CA VAL A 815 -9.29 -23.11 -7.09
C VAL A 815 -10.78 -23.40 -7.15
N THR A 816 -11.45 -22.95 -8.21
CA THR A 816 -12.88 -23.13 -8.43
C THR A 816 -13.10 -23.81 -9.78
N VAL A 817 -13.91 -24.86 -9.82
CA VAL A 817 -14.19 -25.61 -11.04
C VAL A 817 -15.68 -25.81 -11.25
N GLU A 818 -16.09 -25.84 -12.52
CA GLU A 818 -17.43 -26.22 -12.97
C GLU A 818 -17.33 -27.41 -13.93
N SER A 819 -18.23 -28.40 -13.80
CA SER A 819 -18.38 -29.51 -14.74
C SER A 819 -19.86 -29.95 -14.89
N ARG A 820 -20.10 -31.01 -15.66
CA ARG A 820 -21.46 -31.46 -16.05
C ARG A 820 -22.21 -32.18 -14.95
N ASP A 821 -21.49 -32.90 -14.10
CA ASP A 821 -22.04 -33.61 -12.95
C ASP A 821 -21.13 -33.48 -11.72
N GLU A 822 -21.64 -33.90 -10.56
CA GLU A 822 -20.93 -33.77 -9.29
C GLU A 822 -19.63 -34.58 -9.24
N ARG A 823 -19.60 -35.77 -9.84
CA ARG A 823 -18.43 -36.67 -9.78
C ARG A 823 -17.28 -36.08 -10.59
N GLU A 824 -17.56 -35.67 -11.83
CA GLU A 824 -16.57 -35.00 -12.68
C GLU A 824 -16.05 -33.71 -12.02
N THR A 825 -16.91 -32.95 -11.35
CA THR A 825 -16.53 -31.72 -10.66
C THR A 825 -15.55 -31.99 -9.52
N VAL A 826 -15.77 -33.05 -8.72
CA VAL A 826 -14.86 -33.44 -7.62
C VAL A 826 -13.51 -33.94 -8.17
N ASP A 827 -13.54 -34.78 -9.21
CA ASP A 827 -12.32 -35.31 -9.83
C ASP A 827 -11.50 -34.20 -10.49
N LYS A 828 -12.16 -33.24 -11.12
CA LYS A 828 -11.54 -32.05 -11.72
C LYS A 828 -10.94 -31.12 -10.67
N LEU A 829 -11.64 -30.85 -9.57
CA LEU A 829 -11.13 -30.04 -8.47
C LEU A 829 -9.86 -30.65 -7.87
N SER A 830 -9.88 -31.97 -7.64
CA SER A 830 -8.74 -32.71 -7.08
C SER A 830 -7.51 -32.61 -7.99
N ARG A 831 -7.69 -32.82 -9.30
CA ARG A 831 -6.61 -32.67 -10.29
C ARG A 831 -6.07 -31.24 -10.35
N ALA A 832 -6.93 -30.23 -10.31
CA ALA A 832 -6.51 -28.82 -10.35
C ALA A 832 -5.72 -28.42 -9.09
N ILE A 833 -6.12 -28.89 -7.91
CA ILE A 833 -5.36 -28.67 -6.66
C ILE A 833 -4.00 -29.36 -6.72
N GLU A 834 -3.96 -30.61 -7.17
CA GLU A 834 -2.71 -31.37 -7.28
C GLU A 834 -1.76 -30.72 -8.30
N TRP A 835 -2.30 -30.22 -9.41
CA TRP A 835 -1.55 -29.47 -10.40
C TRP A 835 -0.92 -28.20 -9.82
N VAL A 836 -1.71 -27.34 -9.16
CA VAL A 836 -1.19 -26.14 -8.48
C VAL A 836 -0.15 -26.51 -7.41
N SER A 837 -0.40 -27.57 -6.64
CA SER A 837 0.52 -28.02 -5.58
C SER A 837 1.81 -28.61 -6.15
N SER A 838 1.76 -29.26 -7.31
CA SER A 838 2.94 -29.76 -8.01
C SER A 838 3.78 -28.61 -8.55
N MET A 839 3.14 -27.62 -9.19
CA MET A 839 3.80 -26.42 -9.68
C MET A 839 4.51 -25.66 -8.55
N LEU A 840 3.85 -25.49 -7.41
CA LEU A 840 4.46 -24.85 -6.24
C LEU A 840 5.64 -25.60 -5.62
N ARG A 841 5.84 -26.89 -5.97
CA ARG A 841 7.04 -27.66 -5.59
C ARG A 841 8.16 -27.55 -6.61
N GLU A 842 7.85 -27.23 -7.86
CA GLU A 842 8.81 -27.06 -8.96
C GLU A 842 9.39 -25.64 -9.00
N ILE A 843 8.59 -24.63 -8.65
CA ILE A 843 8.99 -23.23 -8.40
C ILE A 843 9.77 -23.16 -7.10
#